data_AF-A0A937PJE8-F1
#
_entry.id   AF-A0A937PJE8-F1
#
_cell.length_a   1.000
_cell.length_b   1.000
_cell.length_c   1.000
_cell.angle_alpha   90.00
_cell.angle_beta   90.00
_cell.angle_gamma   90.00
#
_symmetry.space_group_name_H-M   'P 1'
#
loop_
_entity.id
_entity.type
_entity.pdbx_description
1 polymer ?
#
loop_
_entity_poly.entity_id
_entity_poly.type
_entity_poly.pdbx_seq_one_letter_code
_entity_poly.pdbx_strand_id
1 'polypeptide(L)'
;MGVKIVRITGLVVLLVASLLSFAPPVSAAAPSWLAVPIPGTEGYQLGPSGVDIRDLAVASDGAAIYAAPGDSIADRFVFKSDDAGVSWVAQPVYIAADLVAVAPDNADVAAVARKIVPSVYFTINGGITWRSLGAISSTSGNFVDTIHDIAISEAADGAHYLAVAGEEVGGVGNVWYCEIDGDHPQWQEAGVLPGFAATRAVRALAFSPDFPEDNVLVAVAETVDNLVGLQVFSFTAQAWNIQAGFAGYPVTLLGYGAIGQPASASIALSPEYAGDEEDSRLAFVGLTVNGDEAASGVYRIRDTTCEPLVTGINVHSITFDGDVLLAAAYDSNTVYRSTNPLGRTPTLRPNFSMKGPGGENRVVIARAGDVVAAGTSGDESAFALSTDGGLTFNDVSLIDTELSRLSDVAVSGDGGTLYLASDDGDDFSLWRNKPSWQRVLSQTDTAGYIVRLAPDEPEVIYLAEKGGEKIYRSPDGGDREWSVGICPLNVQDLAVESSRVAYALSAEGKVTRTRSAGSKWDTAVATELDEDTGHMLVSGGTDILLAGSSDGYVAYSMDGGSSWKEITQRLPGETGRVQVIPDKDFASNKMIYAASDSPGRKVMRWQIGTSIGWTDIFRNNMNDGIYGLAVEDNALYALTYNPGAMQSKLWRCCLPATVSLSSAKWESSGTNAATDASDAYVAFNASPQALKSSSGGKLWAIKTNGVNRLYRVDDVMTELALQAPDDGYVVAVNRVTGIAQDIKFVWKRAFDATEYELSIAMDEEFKVPIARITVTSDDSTVSLFAGPQAEGAARLSLSAGMTYYWRVRVTEPLFRISSEPRAFHVGSLGVTPPVVIIERPPPPVISVPPSPPLTIPFPPIELPPQTPPPEVVILPAPEPPPPAMPGYFWAIIAAGVIIVLTVVVYILVTFIDRFLILWLRRSRYRWSRWRRKRFEAKYEKQPLPAADSLEQIEDFLKQVTWTMDGPLHLFDAISYPQTVWAKKKDDCDGFAVLAAALLHQWQPETNPVLITAMLRPVRKSHTVCAFNVPGAGLWFFDNYTLRRGRYRAYADIAAEVQGKARVVCWDVVDPDTLQTLEFHIASQ
;
A
#
# COMPACT_ATOMS: atom_id res chain seq x y z
N MET A 1 -45.39 21.35 3.49
CA MET A 1 -44.00 21.73 3.86
C MET A 1 -43.54 21.23 5.24
N GLY A 2 -44.44 20.70 6.09
CA GLY A 2 -44.09 20.23 7.45
C GLY A 2 -43.47 18.83 7.58
N VAL A 3 -43.39 18.03 6.50
CA VAL A 3 -42.83 16.65 6.56
C VAL A 3 -41.36 16.57 6.11
N LYS A 4 -40.88 17.55 5.32
CA LYS A 4 -39.47 17.63 4.90
C LYS A 4 -38.54 18.24 5.97
N ILE A 5 -39.05 19.14 6.81
CA ILE A 5 -38.25 19.77 7.88
C ILE A 5 -37.94 18.75 8.98
N VAL A 6 -38.89 17.87 9.35
CA VAL A 6 -38.67 16.84 10.38
C VAL A 6 -37.66 15.77 9.94
N ARG A 7 -37.58 15.43 8.65
CA ARG A 7 -36.55 14.50 8.13
C ARG A 7 -35.15 15.13 8.10
N ILE A 8 -35.04 16.43 7.82
CA ILE A 8 -33.74 17.13 7.83
C ILE A 8 -33.28 17.42 9.26
N THR A 9 -34.19 17.76 10.18
CA THR A 9 -33.82 17.91 11.60
C THR A 9 -33.50 16.55 12.24
N GLY A 10 -34.19 15.48 11.85
CA GLY A 10 -33.87 14.11 12.26
C GLY A 10 -32.51 13.66 11.75
N LEU A 11 -32.16 13.95 10.49
CA LEU A 11 -30.86 13.62 9.90
C LEU A 11 -29.73 14.45 10.51
N VAL A 12 -29.94 15.74 10.78
CA VAL A 12 -28.93 16.61 11.42
C VAL A 12 -28.76 16.28 12.90
N VAL A 13 -29.82 15.88 13.62
CA VAL A 13 -29.69 15.39 15.00
C VAL A 13 -29.04 14.00 15.04
N LEU A 14 -29.26 13.14 14.05
CA LEU A 14 -28.50 11.88 13.90
C LEU A 14 -27.04 12.13 13.53
N LEU A 15 -26.75 13.10 12.66
CA LEU A 15 -25.38 13.44 12.23
C LEU A 15 -24.60 14.16 13.34
N VAL A 16 -25.27 15.01 14.11
CA VAL A 16 -24.69 15.69 15.28
C VAL A 16 -24.59 14.74 16.48
N ALA A 17 -25.50 13.76 16.62
CA ALA A 17 -25.34 12.68 17.60
C ALA A 17 -24.22 11.69 17.19
N SER A 18 -23.94 11.48 15.90
CA SER A 18 -22.76 10.72 15.44
C SER A 18 -21.45 11.52 15.50
N LEU A 19 -21.51 12.85 15.54
CA LEU A 19 -20.35 13.74 15.68
C LEU A 19 -20.06 14.17 17.13
N LEU A 20 -21.03 14.03 18.03
CA LEU A 20 -20.90 14.26 19.48
C LEU A 20 -20.93 12.95 20.31
N SER A 21 -21.11 11.81 19.67
CA SER A 21 -20.53 10.58 20.20
C SER A 21 -19.02 10.71 20.02
N PHE A 22 -18.36 11.37 20.99
CA PHE A 22 -17.12 10.79 21.44
C PHE A 22 -17.46 9.32 21.66
N ALA A 23 -16.91 8.44 20.83
CA ALA A 23 -16.75 7.08 21.28
C ALA A 23 -16.15 7.25 22.69
N PRO A 24 -16.81 6.76 23.76
CA PRO A 24 -16.06 6.58 25.00
C PRO A 24 -14.77 5.89 24.59
N PRO A 25 -13.60 6.19 25.19
CA PRO A 25 -12.37 5.46 24.86
C PRO A 25 -12.76 4.00 24.73
N VAL A 26 -12.71 3.49 23.49
CA VAL A 26 -13.17 2.14 23.22
C VAL A 26 -12.19 1.33 24.01
N SER A 27 -12.69 0.75 25.11
CA SER A 27 -11.91 -0.13 25.95
C SER A 27 -11.13 -1.04 25.01
N ALA A 28 -9.80 -1.00 25.09
CA ALA A 28 -9.01 -2.00 24.41
C ALA A 28 -9.35 -3.31 25.11
N ALA A 29 -10.34 -4.02 24.56
CA ALA A 29 -10.62 -5.39 24.92
C ALA A 29 -9.32 -6.19 24.79
N ALA A 30 -9.22 -7.31 25.50
CA ALA A 30 -8.07 -8.19 25.35
C ALA A 30 -7.79 -8.46 23.85
N PRO A 31 -6.50 -8.56 23.44
CA PRO A 31 -6.15 -8.75 22.04
C PRO A 31 -6.99 -9.88 21.45
N SER A 32 -7.84 -9.51 20.50
CA SER A 32 -8.80 -10.38 19.85
C SER A 32 -8.46 -10.46 18.37
N TRP A 33 -8.63 -11.63 17.80
CA TRP A 33 -8.51 -11.82 16.36
C TRP A 33 -9.53 -10.97 15.61
N LEU A 34 -9.05 -10.16 14.69
CA LEU A 34 -9.81 -9.31 13.78
C LEU A 34 -9.76 -9.90 12.39
N ALA A 35 -10.93 -10.07 11.76
CA ALA A 35 -10.99 -10.50 10.37
C ALA A 35 -10.39 -9.40 9.47
N VAL A 36 -9.54 -9.83 8.54
CA VAL A 36 -8.94 -8.99 7.51
C VAL A 36 -9.67 -9.32 6.21
N PRO A 37 -10.15 -8.31 5.46
CA PRO A 37 -10.77 -8.55 4.16
C PRO A 37 -9.80 -9.31 3.25
N ILE A 38 -10.29 -10.38 2.65
CA ILE A 38 -9.62 -11.15 1.59
C ILE A 38 -10.38 -10.90 0.27
N PRO A 39 -9.85 -11.31 -0.89
CA PRO A 39 -10.60 -11.22 -2.14
C PRO A 39 -11.97 -11.89 -1.99
N GLY A 40 -13.00 -11.28 -2.57
CA GLY A 40 -14.38 -11.72 -2.40
C GLY A 40 -15.31 -11.10 -3.43
N THR A 41 -16.60 -11.39 -3.30
CA THR A 41 -17.62 -10.93 -4.26
C THR A 41 -18.03 -9.47 -4.07
N GLU A 42 -17.57 -8.82 -3.00
CA GLU A 42 -17.79 -7.38 -2.80
C GLU A 42 -17.08 -6.58 -3.90
N GLY A 43 -17.81 -5.65 -4.52
CA GLY A 43 -17.32 -4.88 -5.66
C GLY A 43 -17.02 -5.73 -6.91
N TYR A 44 -17.42 -7.01 -6.93
CA TYR A 44 -17.06 -7.99 -7.95
C TYR A 44 -15.55 -8.13 -8.15
N GLN A 45 -14.78 -8.14 -7.06
CA GLN A 45 -13.38 -8.57 -7.17
C GLN A 45 -13.31 -10.03 -7.64
N LEU A 46 -14.06 -10.92 -6.99
CA LEU A 46 -14.44 -12.21 -7.56
C LEU A 46 -15.74 -12.04 -8.34
N GLY A 47 -15.72 -12.52 -9.58
CA GLY A 47 -16.88 -12.50 -10.46
C GLY A 47 -17.91 -13.58 -10.10
N PRO A 48 -19.08 -13.58 -10.75
CA PRO A 48 -19.94 -14.75 -10.74
C PRO A 48 -19.21 -15.96 -11.33
N SER A 49 -19.51 -17.16 -10.84
CA SER A 49 -18.93 -18.39 -11.39
C SER A 49 -19.21 -18.54 -12.89
N GLY A 50 -18.19 -18.88 -13.65
CA GLY A 50 -18.20 -19.03 -15.10
C GLY A 50 -18.07 -17.70 -15.87
N VAL A 51 -17.71 -16.58 -15.23
CA VAL A 51 -17.74 -15.27 -15.91
C VAL A 51 -16.64 -15.13 -16.96
N ASP A 52 -17.06 -15.00 -18.21
CA ASP A 52 -16.22 -14.51 -19.29
C ASP A 52 -16.33 -12.98 -19.40
N ILE A 53 -15.31 -12.33 -19.96
CA ILE A 53 -15.38 -10.97 -20.47
C ILE A 53 -15.27 -11.06 -21.99
N ARG A 54 -16.42 -11.12 -22.66
CA ARG A 54 -16.50 -11.32 -24.12
C ARG A 54 -16.19 -10.07 -24.92
N ASP A 55 -16.46 -8.92 -24.32
CA ASP A 55 -16.15 -7.62 -24.89
C ASP A 55 -16.02 -6.57 -23.79
N LEU A 56 -15.25 -5.52 -24.06
CA LEU A 56 -15.04 -4.42 -23.14
C LEU A 56 -14.89 -3.09 -23.88
N ALA A 57 -15.44 -2.03 -23.27
CA ALA A 57 -15.37 -0.68 -23.79
C ALA A 57 -14.97 0.31 -22.70
N VAL A 58 -14.08 1.24 -23.03
CA VAL A 58 -13.51 2.22 -22.09
C VAL A 58 -13.82 3.62 -22.60
N ALA A 59 -14.38 4.48 -21.73
CA ALA A 59 -14.63 5.87 -22.06
C ALA A 59 -13.32 6.69 -22.06
N SER A 60 -13.32 7.87 -22.69
CA SER A 60 -12.10 8.72 -22.75
C SER A 60 -11.55 9.16 -21.41
N ASP A 61 -12.37 9.19 -20.35
CA ASP A 61 -11.90 9.50 -19.00
C ASP A 61 -10.99 8.41 -18.41
N GLY A 62 -10.95 7.22 -19.02
CA GLY A 62 -10.20 6.05 -18.58
C GLY A 62 -10.69 5.45 -17.25
N ALA A 63 -11.74 6.01 -16.66
CA ALA A 63 -12.31 5.55 -15.40
C ALA A 63 -13.57 4.71 -15.64
N ALA A 64 -14.42 5.12 -16.57
CA ALA A 64 -15.62 4.40 -16.91
C ALA A 64 -15.32 3.25 -17.88
N ILE A 65 -15.63 2.03 -17.44
CA ILE A 65 -15.44 0.81 -18.23
C ILE A 65 -16.73 0.00 -18.21
N TYR A 66 -17.11 -0.53 -19.37
CA TYR A 66 -18.17 -1.51 -19.50
C TYR A 66 -17.61 -2.87 -19.91
N ALA A 67 -18.11 -3.93 -19.30
CA ALA A 67 -17.72 -5.31 -19.60
C ALA A 67 -18.97 -6.18 -19.86
N ALA A 68 -18.96 -6.89 -20.98
CA ALA A 68 -20.07 -7.72 -21.45
C ALA A 68 -19.74 -9.21 -21.26
N PRO A 69 -20.48 -9.94 -20.40
CA PRO A 69 -20.18 -11.35 -20.13
C PRO A 69 -20.85 -12.33 -21.10
N GLY A 70 -21.77 -11.88 -21.94
CA GLY A 70 -22.57 -12.75 -22.79
C GLY A 70 -23.46 -13.70 -22.02
N ASP A 71 -23.50 -14.96 -22.45
CA ASP A 71 -24.22 -16.05 -21.79
C ASP A 71 -23.32 -16.97 -20.96
N SER A 72 -22.10 -16.50 -20.63
CA SER A 72 -21.21 -17.18 -19.68
C SER A 72 -21.82 -17.23 -18.28
N ILE A 73 -22.59 -16.21 -17.92
CA ILE A 73 -23.40 -16.14 -16.71
C ILE A 73 -24.90 -16.23 -17.04
N ALA A 74 -25.69 -16.79 -16.12
CA ALA A 74 -27.13 -16.97 -16.31
C ALA A 74 -27.91 -15.64 -16.28
N ASP A 75 -27.41 -14.67 -15.51
CA ASP A 75 -28.04 -13.37 -15.37
C ASP A 75 -27.72 -12.45 -16.56
N ARG A 76 -28.70 -11.66 -16.98
CA ARG A 76 -28.54 -10.71 -18.09
C ARG A 76 -28.00 -9.38 -17.57
N PHE A 77 -26.70 -9.36 -17.30
CA PHE A 77 -25.99 -8.17 -16.83
C PHE A 77 -24.94 -7.70 -17.82
N VAL A 78 -24.68 -6.40 -17.77
CA VAL A 78 -23.43 -5.78 -18.21
C VAL A 78 -22.83 -5.11 -16.98
N PHE A 79 -21.53 -5.22 -16.80
CA PHE A 79 -20.84 -4.62 -15.66
C PHE A 79 -20.36 -3.23 -16.05
N LYS A 80 -20.61 -2.23 -15.20
CA LYS A 80 -20.04 -0.89 -15.32
C LYS A 80 -19.12 -0.59 -14.13
N SER A 81 -17.93 -0.12 -14.41
CA SER A 81 -17.00 0.43 -13.42
C SER A 81 -16.89 1.93 -13.63
N ASP A 82 -16.66 2.67 -12.54
CA ASP A 82 -16.36 4.11 -12.51
C ASP A 82 -14.97 4.39 -11.89
N ASP A 83 -14.17 3.33 -11.67
CA ASP A 83 -12.88 3.37 -10.98
C ASP A 83 -11.80 2.55 -11.72
N ALA A 84 -11.86 2.55 -13.05
CA ALA A 84 -10.93 1.86 -13.95
C ALA A 84 -10.90 0.34 -13.74
N GLY A 85 -12.06 -0.25 -13.42
CA GLY A 85 -12.25 -1.68 -13.24
C GLY A 85 -11.78 -2.22 -11.90
N VAL A 86 -11.59 -1.37 -10.88
CA VAL A 86 -11.27 -1.83 -9.52
C VAL A 86 -12.51 -2.43 -8.85
N SER A 87 -13.67 -1.83 -9.09
CA SER A 87 -14.97 -2.34 -8.66
C SER A 87 -16.05 -2.14 -9.72
N TRP A 88 -17.11 -2.94 -9.64
CA TRP A 88 -18.17 -2.97 -10.64
C TRP A 88 -19.57 -2.86 -10.04
N VAL A 89 -20.48 -2.36 -10.86
CA VAL A 89 -21.92 -2.41 -10.65
C VAL A 89 -22.53 -3.23 -11.79
N ALA A 90 -23.23 -4.31 -11.44
CA ALA A 90 -24.00 -5.08 -12.42
C ALA A 90 -25.24 -4.28 -12.85
N GLN A 91 -25.40 -4.09 -14.15
CA GLN A 91 -26.51 -3.37 -14.75
C GLN A 91 -27.46 -4.35 -15.45
N PRO A 92 -28.73 -4.45 -15.02
CA PRO A 92 -29.71 -5.31 -15.68
C PRO A 92 -29.98 -4.84 -17.10
N VAL A 93 -29.81 -5.75 -18.05
CA VAL A 93 -30.12 -5.58 -19.46
C VAL A 93 -31.10 -6.65 -19.91
N TYR A 94 -31.76 -6.43 -21.04
CA TYR A 94 -32.80 -7.35 -21.53
C TYR A 94 -32.25 -8.56 -22.30
N ILE A 95 -30.94 -8.58 -22.56
CA ILE A 95 -30.24 -9.52 -23.42
C ILE A 95 -28.98 -10.07 -22.72
N ALA A 96 -28.53 -11.26 -23.12
CA ALA A 96 -27.17 -11.71 -22.81
C ALA A 96 -26.23 -10.98 -23.78
N ALA A 97 -25.67 -9.85 -23.35
CA ALA A 97 -24.88 -8.97 -24.20
C ALA A 97 -23.50 -9.57 -24.43
N ASP A 98 -23.16 -9.82 -25.70
CA ASP A 98 -21.85 -10.34 -26.13
C ASP A 98 -20.90 -9.22 -26.54
N LEU A 99 -21.43 -8.03 -26.83
CA LEU A 99 -20.72 -6.87 -27.36
C LEU A 99 -21.10 -5.63 -26.57
N VAL A 100 -20.15 -4.69 -26.43
CA VAL A 100 -20.36 -3.41 -25.79
C VAL A 100 -19.53 -2.30 -26.43
N ALA A 101 -20.13 -1.12 -26.58
CA ALA A 101 -19.45 0.10 -27.02
C ALA A 101 -19.85 1.26 -26.11
N VAL A 102 -18.94 2.23 -25.98
CA VAL A 102 -19.16 3.49 -25.25
C VAL A 102 -18.73 4.64 -26.15
N ALA A 103 -19.44 5.76 -26.09
CA ALA A 103 -19.06 6.96 -26.85
C ALA A 103 -17.70 7.49 -26.36
N PRO A 104 -16.80 7.87 -27.28
CA PRO A 104 -15.50 8.41 -26.91
C PRO A 104 -15.59 9.65 -26.02
N ASP A 105 -16.55 10.53 -26.25
CA ASP A 105 -16.70 11.82 -25.56
C ASP A 105 -17.64 11.80 -24.35
N ASN A 106 -18.42 10.73 -24.18
CA ASN A 106 -19.43 10.66 -23.13
C ASN A 106 -19.62 9.25 -22.54
N ALA A 107 -19.09 9.05 -21.32
CA ALA A 107 -19.18 7.78 -20.58
C ALA A 107 -20.62 7.32 -20.27
N ASP A 108 -21.62 8.21 -20.34
CA ASP A 108 -23.03 7.86 -20.11
C ASP A 108 -23.73 7.31 -21.36
N VAL A 109 -23.10 7.45 -22.53
CA VAL A 109 -23.64 6.97 -23.81
C VAL A 109 -22.96 5.65 -24.16
N ALA A 110 -23.70 4.55 -24.03
CA ALA A 110 -23.19 3.20 -24.29
C ALA A 110 -24.22 2.33 -25.00
N ALA A 111 -23.76 1.31 -25.71
CA ALA A 111 -24.61 0.34 -26.41
C ALA A 111 -24.12 -1.07 -26.16
N VAL A 112 -25.06 -2.01 -26.16
CA VAL A 112 -24.81 -3.43 -25.94
C VAL A 112 -25.58 -4.25 -26.97
N ALA A 113 -24.98 -5.34 -27.43
CA ALA A 113 -25.59 -6.20 -28.45
C ALA A 113 -25.40 -7.69 -28.17
N ARG A 114 -26.31 -8.50 -28.71
CA ARG A 114 -26.22 -9.97 -28.70
C ARG A 114 -25.94 -10.49 -30.11
N LYS A 115 -25.03 -11.44 -30.25
CA LYS A 115 -24.56 -11.95 -31.56
C LYS A 115 -25.59 -12.83 -32.28
N ILE A 116 -25.96 -13.97 -31.68
CA ILE A 116 -26.70 -15.09 -32.34
C ILE A 116 -28.24 -14.95 -32.22
N VAL A 117 -28.71 -13.94 -31.51
CA VAL A 117 -30.10 -13.46 -31.56
C VAL A 117 -30.05 -11.94 -31.61
N PRO A 118 -29.81 -11.37 -32.79
CA PRO A 118 -29.49 -9.96 -32.97
C PRO A 118 -30.48 -9.03 -32.27
N SER A 119 -29.95 -8.30 -31.31
CA SER A 119 -30.70 -7.32 -30.55
C SER A 119 -29.72 -6.30 -29.98
N VAL A 120 -30.12 -5.03 -30.02
CA VAL A 120 -29.28 -3.90 -29.62
C VAL A 120 -30.05 -3.03 -28.65
N TYR A 121 -29.39 -2.68 -27.55
CA TYR A 121 -29.88 -1.75 -26.56
C TYR A 121 -28.85 -0.67 -26.33
N PHE A 122 -29.30 0.54 -26.04
CA PHE A 122 -28.41 1.65 -25.73
C PHE A 122 -28.89 2.41 -24.49
N THR A 123 -27.98 3.18 -23.93
CA THR A 123 -28.20 4.07 -22.80
C THR A 123 -27.57 5.43 -23.11
N ILE A 124 -28.18 6.48 -22.56
CA ILE A 124 -27.68 7.87 -22.60
C ILE A 124 -27.57 8.44 -21.17
N ASN A 125 -27.60 7.55 -20.17
CA ASN A 125 -27.60 7.89 -18.75
C ASN A 125 -26.80 6.87 -17.94
N GLY A 126 -25.71 6.35 -18.51
CA GLY A 126 -24.75 5.51 -17.80
C GLY A 126 -25.31 4.16 -17.40
N GLY A 127 -26.33 3.65 -18.10
CA GLY A 127 -26.96 2.36 -17.84
C GLY A 127 -28.05 2.36 -16.77
N ILE A 128 -28.51 3.54 -16.32
CA ILE A 128 -29.70 3.64 -15.44
C ILE A 128 -30.93 3.10 -16.18
N THR A 129 -31.05 3.39 -17.48
CA THR A 129 -32.07 2.81 -18.35
C THR A 129 -31.48 2.36 -19.68
N TRP A 130 -31.91 1.20 -20.14
CA TRP A 130 -31.59 0.64 -21.45
C TRP A 130 -32.80 0.71 -22.38
N ARG A 131 -32.62 1.29 -23.56
CA ARG A 131 -33.67 1.46 -24.59
C ARG A 131 -33.38 0.55 -25.77
N SER A 132 -34.42 -0.09 -26.30
CA SER A 132 -34.29 -0.88 -27.52
C SER A 132 -34.38 0.03 -28.75
N LEU A 133 -33.58 -0.28 -29.78
CA LEU A 133 -33.67 0.34 -31.11
C LEU A 133 -34.64 -0.41 -32.06
N GLY A 134 -35.38 -1.40 -31.54
CA GLY A 134 -36.22 -2.25 -32.38
C GLY A 134 -35.42 -3.27 -33.19
N ALA A 135 -36.10 -3.94 -34.12
CA ALA A 135 -35.47 -4.92 -35.00
C ALA A 135 -34.62 -4.23 -36.07
N ILE A 136 -33.43 -4.77 -36.31
CA ILE A 136 -32.60 -4.38 -37.45
C ILE A 136 -33.07 -5.17 -38.67
N SER A 137 -33.42 -4.47 -39.75
CA SER A 137 -33.87 -5.08 -41.01
C SER A 137 -33.23 -4.39 -42.20
N SER A 138 -33.01 -5.14 -43.28
CA SER A 138 -32.58 -4.59 -44.56
C SER A 138 -33.76 -4.16 -45.42
N THR A 139 -33.48 -3.34 -46.43
CA THR A 139 -34.40 -2.84 -47.46
C THR A 139 -34.97 -4.01 -48.29
N SER A 140 -34.25 -5.13 -48.34
CA SER A 140 -34.71 -6.37 -48.95
C SER A 140 -35.79 -7.11 -48.14
N GLY A 141 -36.03 -6.68 -46.90
CA GLY A 141 -36.96 -7.30 -45.95
C GLY A 141 -36.35 -8.44 -45.14
N ASN A 142 -35.07 -8.75 -45.32
CA ASN A 142 -34.38 -9.74 -44.48
C ASN A 142 -34.04 -9.15 -43.11
N PHE A 143 -33.99 -10.02 -42.11
CA PHE A 143 -33.51 -9.69 -40.78
C PHE A 143 -32.00 -9.94 -40.67
N VAL A 144 -31.38 -9.24 -39.72
CA VAL A 144 -30.01 -9.55 -39.29
C VAL A 144 -29.98 -10.95 -38.68
N ASP A 145 -29.00 -11.76 -39.07
CA ASP A 145 -28.78 -13.12 -38.57
C ASP A 145 -27.73 -13.14 -37.46
N THR A 146 -26.59 -12.46 -37.70
CA THR A 146 -25.51 -12.34 -36.72
C THR A 146 -24.97 -10.92 -36.67
N ILE A 147 -24.77 -10.40 -35.46
CA ILE A 147 -23.98 -9.19 -35.20
C ILE A 147 -22.55 -9.62 -34.87
N HIS A 148 -21.56 -8.99 -35.49
CA HIS A 148 -20.14 -9.27 -35.22
C HIS A 148 -19.47 -8.19 -34.37
N ASP A 149 -19.87 -6.93 -34.55
CA ASP A 149 -19.25 -5.78 -33.89
C ASP A 149 -20.21 -4.58 -33.80
N ILE A 150 -19.98 -3.69 -32.83
CA ILE A 150 -20.71 -2.41 -32.64
C ILE A 150 -19.74 -1.29 -32.25
N ALA A 151 -20.06 -0.05 -32.64
CA ALA A 151 -19.30 1.12 -32.19
C ALA A 151 -20.20 2.34 -32.06
N ILE A 152 -19.79 3.29 -31.23
CA ILE A 152 -20.43 4.61 -31.10
C ILE A 152 -19.42 5.68 -31.51
N SER A 153 -19.87 6.65 -32.30
CA SER A 153 -19.06 7.81 -32.70
C SER A 153 -18.89 8.81 -31.57
N GLU A 154 -17.90 9.70 -31.69
CA GLU A 154 -17.97 11.00 -31.00
C GLU A 154 -19.19 11.80 -31.53
N ALA A 155 -19.73 12.71 -30.72
CA ALA A 155 -20.84 13.55 -31.13
C ALA A 155 -20.47 14.49 -32.30
N ALA A 156 -21.12 14.32 -33.45
CA ALA A 156 -21.08 15.25 -34.57
C ALA A 156 -22.33 16.14 -34.55
N ASP A 157 -22.15 17.47 -34.54
CA ASP A 157 -23.25 18.44 -34.40
C ASP A 157 -24.19 18.16 -33.19
N GLY A 158 -23.64 17.56 -32.13
CA GLY A 158 -24.36 17.21 -30.90
C GLY A 158 -25.12 15.88 -30.95
N ALA A 159 -24.89 15.04 -31.96
CA ALA A 159 -25.50 13.72 -32.09
C ALA A 159 -24.44 12.62 -32.25
N HIS A 160 -24.63 11.51 -31.52
CA HIS A 160 -23.84 10.29 -31.63
C HIS A 160 -24.51 9.32 -32.60
N TYR A 161 -23.69 8.56 -33.32
CA TYR A 161 -24.13 7.48 -34.19
C TYR A 161 -23.68 6.14 -33.63
N LEU A 162 -24.63 5.21 -33.51
CA LEU A 162 -24.36 3.80 -33.21
C LEU A 162 -24.36 3.02 -34.52
N ALA A 163 -23.26 2.32 -34.81
CA ALA A 163 -23.13 1.43 -35.97
C ALA A 163 -23.02 -0.04 -35.55
N VAL A 164 -23.49 -0.93 -36.42
CA VAL A 164 -23.53 -2.38 -36.24
C VAL A 164 -23.00 -3.05 -37.50
N ALA A 165 -22.00 -3.93 -37.34
CA ALA A 165 -21.49 -4.80 -38.39
C ALA A 165 -22.07 -6.20 -38.24
N GLY A 166 -22.51 -6.80 -39.35
CA GLY A 166 -23.12 -8.12 -39.29
C GLY A 166 -23.33 -8.78 -40.65
N GLU A 167 -24.18 -9.81 -40.62
CA GLU A 167 -24.68 -10.51 -41.78
C GLU A 167 -26.20 -10.74 -41.68
N GLU A 168 -26.88 -10.63 -42.81
CA GLU A 168 -28.30 -10.92 -42.98
C GLU A 168 -28.55 -12.43 -43.12
N VAL A 169 -29.80 -12.83 -42.86
CA VAL A 169 -30.26 -14.18 -43.17
C VAL A 169 -29.97 -14.51 -44.64
N GLY A 170 -29.16 -15.55 -44.86
CA GLY A 170 -28.69 -15.94 -46.19
C GLY A 170 -27.22 -15.60 -46.47
N GLY A 171 -26.51 -14.99 -45.52
CA GLY A 171 -25.06 -14.78 -45.58
C GLY A 171 -24.67 -13.59 -46.46
N VAL A 172 -25.36 -12.47 -46.29
CA VAL A 172 -25.04 -11.19 -46.94
C VAL A 172 -24.52 -10.22 -45.89
N GLY A 173 -23.27 -9.80 -46.01
CA GLY A 173 -22.64 -8.87 -45.08
C GLY A 173 -23.18 -7.47 -45.24
N ASN A 174 -23.38 -6.76 -44.14
CA ASN A 174 -23.94 -5.41 -44.16
C ASN A 174 -23.55 -4.60 -42.91
N VAL A 175 -23.77 -3.29 -42.99
CA VAL A 175 -23.59 -2.32 -41.91
C VAL A 175 -24.88 -1.53 -41.72
N TRP A 176 -25.31 -1.39 -40.48
CA TRP A 176 -26.44 -0.56 -40.10
C TRP A 176 -25.99 0.52 -39.14
N TYR A 177 -26.60 1.71 -39.20
CA TYR A 177 -26.31 2.78 -38.27
C TYR A 177 -27.57 3.54 -37.84
N CYS A 178 -27.48 4.24 -36.72
CA CYS A 178 -28.59 4.97 -36.14
C CYS A 178 -28.08 6.19 -35.35
N GLU A 179 -28.72 7.34 -35.51
CA GLU A 179 -28.53 8.51 -34.63
C GLU A 179 -29.29 8.25 -33.32
N ILE A 180 -28.60 8.27 -32.17
CA ILE A 180 -29.16 7.77 -30.89
C ILE A 180 -29.63 8.86 -29.92
N ASP A 181 -29.26 10.13 -30.13
CA ASP A 181 -29.69 11.26 -29.28
C ASP A 181 -31.08 11.81 -29.62
N GLY A 182 -31.61 11.47 -30.80
CA GLY A 182 -32.94 11.88 -31.24
C GLY A 182 -34.10 11.22 -30.46
N ASP A 183 -35.29 11.83 -30.52
CA ASP A 183 -36.50 11.29 -29.86
C ASP A 183 -36.97 9.94 -30.44
N HIS A 184 -36.61 9.66 -31.70
CA HIS A 184 -37.05 8.50 -32.47
C HIS A 184 -35.90 7.89 -33.28
N PRO A 185 -34.93 7.24 -32.62
CA PRO A 185 -33.80 6.62 -33.31
C PRO A 185 -34.30 5.50 -34.24
N GLN A 186 -33.86 5.50 -35.50
CA GLN A 186 -34.22 4.51 -36.52
C GLN A 186 -32.97 3.97 -37.23
N TRP A 187 -32.97 2.67 -37.52
CA TRP A 187 -31.90 2.04 -38.28
C TRP A 187 -31.89 2.50 -39.74
N GLN A 188 -30.69 2.82 -40.22
CA GLN A 188 -30.37 3.06 -41.61
C GLN A 188 -29.43 1.96 -42.10
N GLU A 189 -29.66 1.47 -43.30
CA GLU A 189 -28.84 0.44 -43.93
C GLU A 189 -27.80 1.08 -44.83
N ALA A 190 -26.51 0.86 -44.53
CA ALA A 190 -25.43 1.43 -45.30
C ALA A 190 -24.98 0.53 -46.46
N GLY A 191 -25.19 -0.79 -46.40
CA GLY A 191 -24.72 -1.72 -47.44
C GLY A 191 -25.44 -1.59 -48.79
N VAL A 192 -26.57 -0.89 -48.85
CA VAL A 192 -27.28 -0.59 -50.12
C VAL A 192 -26.80 0.70 -50.79
N LEU A 193 -25.93 1.47 -50.11
CA LEU A 193 -25.44 2.74 -50.63
C LEU A 193 -24.38 2.54 -51.73
N PRO A 194 -24.23 3.50 -52.65
CA PRO A 194 -23.32 3.36 -53.79
C PRO A 194 -21.90 3.05 -53.37
N GLY A 195 -21.27 2.07 -54.02
CA GLY A 195 -19.84 1.75 -53.85
C GLY A 195 -19.55 0.69 -52.80
N PHE A 196 -20.54 0.18 -52.06
CA PHE A 196 -20.35 -0.93 -51.13
C PHE A 196 -19.97 -2.21 -51.88
N ALA A 197 -18.91 -2.90 -51.46
CA ALA A 197 -18.51 -4.15 -52.08
C ALA A 197 -19.51 -5.28 -51.74
N ALA A 198 -19.70 -6.23 -52.66
CA ALA A 198 -20.55 -7.39 -52.39
C ALA A 198 -19.90 -8.29 -51.33
N THR A 199 -20.52 -8.41 -50.16
CA THR A 199 -19.95 -9.07 -48.98
C THR A 199 -20.78 -10.23 -48.46
N ARG A 200 -20.10 -11.22 -47.89
CA ARG A 200 -20.69 -12.34 -47.13
C ARG A 200 -20.93 -11.96 -45.67
N ALA A 201 -20.03 -11.16 -45.10
CA ALA A 201 -20.12 -10.68 -43.72
C ALA A 201 -19.31 -9.40 -43.53
N VAL A 202 -19.71 -8.55 -42.59
CA VAL A 202 -18.87 -7.48 -42.06
C VAL A 202 -18.48 -7.86 -40.64
N ARG A 203 -17.17 -7.93 -40.36
CA ARG A 203 -16.64 -8.55 -39.14
C ARG A 203 -16.23 -7.54 -38.06
N ALA A 204 -15.86 -6.32 -38.45
CA ALA A 204 -15.47 -5.26 -37.52
C ALA A 204 -15.77 -3.88 -38.13
N LEU A 205 -15.97 -2.87 -37.28
CA LEU A 205 -16.14 -1.48 -37.68
C LEU A 205 -15.49 -0.53 -36.67
N ALA A 206 -15.17 0.69 -37.11
CA ALA A 206 -14.65 1.75 -36.24
C ALA A 206 -14.99 3.12 -36.82
N PHE A 207 -15.49 4.02 -35.98
CA PHE A 207 -15.63 5.43 -36.35
C PHE A 207 -14.26 6.11 -36.35
N SER A 208 -14.08 7.08 -37.24
CA SER A 208 -12.91 7.95 -37.22
C SER A 208 -12.77 8.67 -35.86
N PRO A 209 -11.57 8.79 -35.30
CA PRO A 209 -11.34 9.68 -34.15
C PRO A 209 -11.64 11.15 -34.47
N ASP A 210 -11.61 11.55 -35.75
CA ASP A 210 -12.00 12.88 -36.23
C ASP A 210 -13.42 12.91 -36.81
N PHE A 211 -14.28 11.97 -36.38
CA PHE A 211 -15.65 11.84 -36.88
C PHE A 211 -16.47 13.15 -36.87
N PRO A 212 -16.37 14.04 -35.85
CA PRO A 212 -17.10 15.30 -35.86
C PRO A 212 -16.81 16.19 -37.07
N GLU A 213 -15.62 16.08 -37.66
CA GLU A 213 -15.20 16.88 -38.82
C GLU A 213 -15.31 16.06 -40.12
N ASP A 214 -14.79 14.83 -40.14
CA ASP A 214 -14.66 14.03 -41.37
C ASP A 214 -15.90 13.20 -41.72
N ASN A 215 -16.76 12.91 -40.74
CA ASN A 215 -17.95 12.09 -40.88
C ASN A 215 -17.67 10.70 -41.52
N VAL A 216 -16.60 10.01 -41.10
CA VAL A 216 -16.14 8.73 -41.66
C VAL A 216 -16.27 7.53 -40.70
N LEU A 217 -16.69 6.39 -41.27
CA LEU A 217 -16.69 5.07 -40.64
C LEU A 217 -15.87 4.09 -41.52
N VAL A 218 -15.07 3.23 -40.89
CA VAL A 218 -14.38 2.14 -41.58
C VAL A 218 -14.97 0.78 -41.21
N ALA A 219 -14.89 -0.18 -42.12
CA ALA A 219 -15.39 -1.53 -41.90
C ALA A 219 -14.47 -2.59 -42.53
N VAL A 220 -14.25 -3.69 -41.81
CA VAL A 220 -13.57 -4.88 -42.34
C VAL A 220 -14.62 -5.89 -42.78
N ALA A 221 -14.60 -6.23 -44.07
CA ALA A 221 -15.62 -7.08 -44.67
C ALA A 221 -15.02 -8.25 -45.46
N GLU A 222 -15.73 -9.37 -45.41
CA GLU A 222 -15.50 -10.57 -46.21
C GLU A 222 -16.29 -10.44 -47.52
N THR A 223 -15.63 -10.40 -48.67
CA THR A 223 -16.29 -10.29 -49.98
C THR A 223 -16.77 -11.65 -50.47
N VAL A 224 -17.72 -11.64 -51.42
CA VAL A 224 -18.19 -12.86 -52.11
C VAL A 224 -17.10 -13.56 -52.93
N ASP A 225 -16.00 -12.84 -53.23
CA ASP A 225 -14.84 -13.33 -53.98
C ASP A 225 -13.73 -13.89 -53.07
N ASN A 226 -14.04 -14.16 -51.79
CA ASN A 226 -13.09 -14.64 -50.77
C ASN A 226 -11.90 -13.69 -50.53
N LEU A 227 -12.19 -12.39 -50.51
CA LEU A 227 -11.23 -11.36 -50.10
C LEU A 227 -11.67 -10.79 -48.74
N VAL A 228 -10.71 -10.46 -47.90
CA VAL A 228 -10.95 -9.61 -46.73
C VAL A 228 -10.46 -8.21 -47.08
N GLY A 229 -11.33 -7.21 -46.98
CA GLY A 229 -11.01 -5.84 -47.34
C GLY A 229 -11.45 -4.81 -46.32
N LEU A 230 -10.68 -3.72 -46.22
CA LEU A 230 -11.05 -2.53 -45.48
C LEU A 230 -11.85 -1.59 -46.40
N GLN A 231 -13.08 -1.29 -46.03
CA GLN A 231 -13.99 -0.38 -46.74
C GLN A 231 -14.16 0.91 -45.93
N VAL A 232 -14.43 2.02 -46.61
CA VAL A 232 -14.62 3.33 -45.98
C VAL A 232 -15.98 3.89 -46.40
N PHE A 233 -16.75 4.36 -45.41
CA PHE A 233 -18.05 5.00 -45.58
C PHE A 233 -17.95 6.48 -45.21
N SER A 234 -18.50 7.35 -46.06
CA SER A 234 -18.68 8.78 -45.74
C SER A 234 -20.16 9.06 -45.52
N PHE A 235 -20.50 9.54 -44.33
CA PHE A 235 -21.85 10.01 -44.02
C PHE A 235 -22.21 11.26 -44.84
N THR A 236 -21.24 12.11 -45.16
CA THR A 236 -21.43 13.29 -46.01
C THR A 236 -21.78 12.91 -47.46
N ALA A 237 -21.05 11.96 -48.05
CA ALA A 237 -21.31 11.51 -49.41
C ALA A 237 -22.47 10.51 -49.52
N GLN A 238 -22.88 9.89 -48.41
CA GLN A 238 -23.83 8.77 -48.37
C GLN A 238 -23.44 7.66 -49.37
N ALA A 239 -22.15 7.34 -49.40
CA ALA A 239 -21.55 6.37 -50.31
C ALA A 239 -20.33 5.71 -49.68
N TRP A 240 -19.86 4.63 -50.30
CA TRP A 240 -18.68 3.88 -49.90
C TRP A 240 -17.54 4.02 -50.92
N ASN A 241 -16.31 3.87 -50.43
CA ASN A 241 -15.10 3.65 -51.22
C ASN A 241 -14.93 4.73 -52.33
N ILE A 242 -14.67 4.33 -53.57
CA ILE A 242 -14.49 5.22 -54.72
C ILE A 242 -15.71 6.14 -54.94
N GLN A 243 -16.93 5.65 -54.70
CA GLN A 243 -18.15 6.46 -54.87
C GLN A 243 -18.28 7.53 -53.79
N ALA A 244 -17.62 7.35 -52.65
CA ALA A 244 -17.50 8.35 -51.57
C ALA A 244 -16.33 9.32 -51.76
N GLY A 245 -15.51 9.14 -52.82
CA GLY A 245 -14.32 9.95 -53.06
C GLY A 245 -13.00 9.31 -52.61
N PHE A 246 -13.03 8.12 -52.00
CA PHE A 246 -11.81 7.41 -51.55
C PHE A 246 -11.26 6.52 -52.68
N ALA A 247 -10.41 7.11 -53.53
CA ALA A 247 -9.73 6.38 -54.58
C ALA A 247 -8.88 5.22 -54.01
N GLY A 248 -8.93 4.05 -54.65
CA GLY A 248 -8.17 2.87 -54.22
C GLY A 248 -8.81 2.02 -53.12
N TYR A 249 -9.96 2.43 -52.57
CA TYR A 249 -10.77 1.59 -51.69
C TYR A 249 -11.80 0.75 -52.47
N PRO A 250 -12.20 -0.44 -51.99
CA PRO A 250 -11.75 -1.07 -50.74
C PRO A 250 -10.31 -1.60 -50.83
N VAL A 251 -9.55 -1.47 -49.75
CA VAL A 251 -8.17 -1.97 -49.67
C VAL A 251 -8.20 -3.45 -49.32
N THR A 252 -7.62 -4.29 -50.19
CA THR A 252 -7.55 -5.74 -49.94
C THR A 252 -6.47 -6.04 -48.89
N LEU A 253 -6.86 -6.69 -47.79
CA LEU A 253 -5.95 -7.12 -46.73
C LEU A 253 -5.28 -8.45 -47.09
N LEU A 254 -6.10 -9.42 -47.48
CA LEU A 254 -5.67 -10.73 -47.96
C LEU A 254 -6.77 -11.35 -48.83
N GLY A 255 -6.37 -12.26 -49.72
CA GLY A 255 -7.28 -13.16 -50.42
C GLY A 255 -7.03 -14.59 -49.94
N TYR A 256 -8.10 -15.35 -49.70
CA TYR A 256 -8.00 -16.73 -49.24
C TYR A 256 -8.64 -17.67 -50.28
N GLY A 257 -8.01 -18.83 -50.52
CA GLY A 257 -8.49 -19.85 -51.46
C GLY A 257 -9.68 -20.64 -50.91
N ALA A 258 -9.64 -21.98 -51.02
CA ALA A 258 -10.63 -22.90 -50.41
C ALA A 258 -10.49 -23.01 -48.86
N ILE A 259 -10.12 -21.92 -48.20
CA ILE A 259 -9.76 -21.84 -46.78
C ILE A 259 -10.86 -21.12 -45.99
N GLY A 260 -10.94 -21.34 -44.68
CA GLY A 260 -12.08 -20.96 -43.85
C GLY A 260 -12.25 -19.46 -43.65
N GLN A 261 -13.49 -19.06 -43.36
CA GLN A 261 -13.90 -17.67 -43.16
C GLN A 261 -13.19 -17.03 -41.94
N PRO A 262 -13.00 -15.69 -41.90
CA PRO A 262 -12.47 -15.00 -40.73
C PRO A 262 -13.32 -15.30 -39.48
N ALA A 263 -12.68 -15.80 -38.43
CA ALA A 263 -13.31 -16.07 -37.13
C ALA A 263 -13.38 -14.83 -36.24
N SER A 264 -12.40 -13.93 -36.37
CA SER A 264 -12.30 -12.68 -35.60
C SER A 264 -11.65 -11.60 -36.46
N ALA A 265 -12.11 -10.36 -36.28
CA ALA A 265 -11.48 -9.17 -36.83
C ALA A 265 -11.59 -8.03 -35.81
N SER A 266 -10.59 -7.15 -35.76
CA SER A 266 -10.62 -5.94 -34.93
C SER A 266 -9.81 -4.82 -35.60
N ILE A 267 -10.22 -3.57 -35.41
CA ILE A 267 -9.66 -2.39 -36.08
C ILE A 267 -9.09 -1.43 -35.02
N ALA A 268 -7.86 -0.97 -35.24
CA ALA A 268 -7.26 0.14 -34.50
C ALA A 268 -6.89 1.25 -35.48
N LEU A 269 -7.59 2.38 -35.41
CA LEU A 269 -7.24 3.58 -36.15
C LEU A 269 -6.14 4.36 -35.43
N SER A 270 -5.33 5.09 -36.20
CA SER A 270 -4.44 6.11 -35.62
C SER A 270 -5.27 7.14 -34.86
N PRO A 271 -4.83 7.64 -33.68
CA PRO A 271 -5.49 8.79 -33.04
C PRO A 271 -5.53 10.04 -33.91
N GLU A 272 -4.63 10.14 -34.89
CA GLU A 272 -4.58 11.22 -35.89
C GLU A 272 -5.34 10.86 -37.18
N TYR A 273 -6.07 9.75 -37.23
CA TYR A 273 -6.79 9.33 -38.43
C TYR A 273 -7.90 10.34 -38.76
N ALA A 274 -7.82 10.94 -39.95
CA ALA A 274 -8.88 11.71 -40.57
C ALA A 274 -9.16 11.13 -41.97
N GLY A 275 -10.39 10.72 -42.22
CA GLY A 275 -10.75 9.99 -43.43
C GLY A 275 -10.54 10.80 -44.71
N ASP A 276 -10.75 12.12 -44.67
CA ASP A 276 -10.59 13.04 -45.79
C ASP A 276 -9.13 13.46 -46.06
N GLU A 277 -8.18 13.11 -45.19
CA GLU A 277 -6.75 13.39 -45.34
C GLU A 277 -5.93 12.13 -45.68
N GLU A 278 -5.39 12.03 -46.89
CA GLU A 278 -4.71 10.80 -47.35
C GLU A 278 -3.51 10.39 -46.49
N ASP A 279 -2.72 11.36 -46.01
CA ASP A 279 -1.50 11.11 -45.23
C ASP A 279 -1.79 10.61 -43.79
N SER A 280 -3.00 10.85 -43.28
CA SER A 280 -3.40 10.51 -41.91
C SER A 280 -4.15 9.17 -41.82
N ARG A 281 -4.62 8.61 -42.96
CA ARG A 281 -5.33 7.32 -43.07
C ARG A 281 -4.48 6.10 -42.70
N LEU A 282 -4.12 5.97 -41.43
CA LEU A 282 -3.38 4.84 -40.87
C LEU A 282 -4.29 3.96 -40.03
N ALA A 283 -4.40 2.68 -40.40
CA ALA A 283 -5.15 1.68 -39.67
C ALA A 283 -4.34 0.40 -39.45
N PHE A 284 -4.64 -0.30 -38.37
CA PHE A 284 -4.20 -1.65 -38.10
C PHE A 284 -5.41 -2.58 -37.99
N VAL A 285 -5.34 -3.74 -38.62
CA VAL A 285 -6.38 -4.76 -38.57
C VAL A 285 -5.80 -6.05 -38.02
N GLY A 286 -6.35 -6.54 -36.92
CA GLY A 286 -6.06 -7.87 -36.38
C GLY A 286 -7.05 -8.89 -36.95
N LEU A 287 -6.56 -10.04 -37.41
CA LEU A 287 -7.38 -11.10 -38.01
C LEU A 287 -7.08 -12.48 -37.41
N THR A 288 -8.13 -13.28 -37.26
CA THR A 288 -8.06 -14.74 -37.10
C THR A 288 -8.79 -15.38 -38.28
N VAL A 289 -8.11 -16.24 -39.04
CA VAL A 289 -8.66 -16.94 -40.21
C VAL A 289 -8.77 -18.44 -39.92
N ASN A 290 -9.98 -19.00 -40.08
CA ASN A 290 -10.21 -20.42 -39.78
C ASN A 290 -9.43 -21.34 -40.74
N GLY A 291 -8.65 -22.26 -40.17
CA GLY A 291 -7.96 -23.31 -40.92
C GLY A 291 -6.71 -22.87 -41.69
N ASP A 292 -6.28 -21.61 -41.56
CA ASP A 292 -4.99 -21.13 -42.08
C ASP A 292 -4.39 -20.06 -41.15
N GLU A 293 -3.71 -20.54 -40.12
CA GLU A 293 -3.01 -19.71 -39.14
C GLU A 293 -1.97 -18.78 -39.80
N ALA A 294 -1.41 -19.16 -40.96
CA ALA A 294 -0.44 -18.33 -41.69
C ALA A 294 -1.09 -17.08 -42.33
N ALA A 295 -2.42 -17.07 -42.47
CA ALA A 295 -3.19 -15.90 -42.89
C ALA A 295 -3.74 -15.08 -41.70
N SER A 296 -3.71 -15.62 -40.48
CA SER A 296 -4.01 -14.84 -39.27
C SER A 296 -2.85 -13.91 -38.93
N GLY A 297 -3.15 -12.73 -38.38
CA GLY A 297 -2.11 -11.79 -37.98
C GLY A 297 -2.55 -10.34 -37.87
N VAL A 298 -1.59 -9.44 -37.95
CA VAL A 298 -1.78 -7.99 -37.91
C VAL A 298 -1.42 -7.40 -39.27
N TYR A 299 -2.32 -6.62 -39.84
CA TYR A 299 -2.17 -5.94 -41.12
C TYR A 299 -2.13 -4.44 -40.89
N ARG A 300 -1.17 -3.75 -41.51
CA ARG A 300 -1.06 -2.29 -41.45
C ARG A 300 -1.49 -1.70 -42.79
N ILE A 301 -2.40 -0.74 -42.73
CA ILE A 301 -2.91 -0.03 -43.88
C ILE A 301 -2.46 1.43 -43.77
N ARG A 302 -1.75 1.91 -44.78
CA ARG A 302 -1.41 3.33 -44.96
C ARG A 302 -2.08 3.81 -46.22
N ASP A 303 -3.13 4.60 -46.05
CA ASP A 303 -4.05 4.98 -47.10
C ASP A 303 -4.51 3.74 -47.89
N THR A 304 -4.01 3.55 -49.11
CA THR A 304 -4.38 2.47 -50.02
C THR A 304 -3.40 1.29 -49.99
N THR A 305 -2.29 1.39 -49.24
CA THR A 305 -1.25 0.36 -49.17
C THR A 305 -1.44 -0.53 -47.95
N CYS A 306 -1.65 -1.83 -48.16
CA CYS A 306 -1.69 -2.83 -47.10
C CYS A 306 -0.37 -3.62 -47.03
N GLU A 307 0.15 -3.81 -45.81
CA GLU A 307 1.31 -4.64 -45.52
C GLU A 307 1.00 -5.58 -44.33
N PRO A 308 1.20 -6.91 -44.46
CA PRO A 308 1.15 -7.80 -43.31
C PRO A 308 2.32 -7.45 -42.38
N LEU A 309 1.98 -7.00 -41.16
CA LEU A 309 2.94 -6.61 -40.13
C LEU A 309 3.54 -7.86 -39.47
N VAL A 310 2.67 -8.82 -39.13
CA VAL A 310 2.98 -10.14 -38.55
C VAL A 310 1.91 -11.11 -39.02
N THR A 311 2.30 -12.35 -39.33
CA THR A 311 1.37 -13.45 -39.64
C THR A 311 1.68 -14.67 -38.76
N GLY A 312 0.76 -15.64 -38.71
CA GLY A 312 0.94 -16.83 -37.86
C GLY A 312 0.48 -16.63 -36.41
N ILE A 313 -0.31 -15.60 -36.13
CA ILE A 313 -0.91 -15.38 -34.80
C ILE A 313 -2.40 -15.11 -34.96
N ASN A 314 -3.24 -15.79 -34.17
CA ASN A 314 -4.68 -15.56 -34.17
C ASN A 314 -5.01 -14.35 -33.29
N VAL A 315 -5.44 -13.24 -33.90
CA VAL A 315 -5.75 -11.98 -33.20
C VAL A 315 -7.24 -11.85 -32.94
N HIS A 316 -7.60 -11.48 -31.70
CA HIS A 316 -8.98 -11.20 -31.28
C HIS A 316 -9.28 -9.71 -31.21
N SER A 317 -8.41 -8.94 -30.57
CA SER A 317 -8.58 -7.50 -30.31
C SER A 317 -7.28 -6.73 -30.57
N ILE A 318 -7.37 -5.47 -31.00
CA ILE A 318 -6.20 -4.64 -31.32
C ILE A 318 -6.43 -3.18 -30.87
N THR A 319 -5.40 -2.51 -30.38
CA THR A 319 -5.43 -1.07 -30.03
C THR A 319 -4.11 -0.38 -30.32
N PHE A 320 -4.17 0.91 -30.66
CA PHE A 320 -3.03 1.76 -31.00
C PHE A 320 -3.22 3.16 -30.43
N ASP A 321 -2.21 3.71 -29.76
CA ASP A 321 -2.24 5.05 -29.15
C ASP A 321 -1.41 6.09 -29.92
N GLY A 322 -0.97 5.77 -31.15
CA GLY A 322 -0.04 6.60 -31.92
C GLY A 322 1.42 6.16 -31.82
N ASP A 323 1.80 5.48 -30.73
CA ASP A 323 3.19 5.04 -30.48
C ASP A 323 3.34 3.52 -30.32
N VAL A 324 2.43 2.91 -29.57
CA VAL A 324 2.44 1.52 -29.14
C VAL A 324 1.20 0.80 -29.64
N LEU A 325 1.43 -0.24 -30.43
CA LEU A 325 0.41 -1.16 -30.92
C LEU A 325 0.34 -2.39 -30.03
N LEU A 326 -0.88 -2.77 -29.64
CA LEU A 326 -1.16 -4.00 -28.91
C LEU A 326 -2.11 -4.87 -29.73
N ALA A 327 -1.81 -6.15 -29.84
CA ALA A 327 -2.66 -7.16 -30.47
C ALA A 327 -2.84 -8.33 -29.50
N ALA A 328 -4.08 -8.63 -29.14
CA ALA A 328 -4.44 -9.65 -28.16
C ALA A 328 -4.87 -10.94 -28.85
N ALA A 329 -4.47 -12.09 -28.29
CA ALA A 329 -4.65 -13.39 -28.93
C ALA A 329 -6.10 -13.91 -28.81
N TYR A 330 -6.51 -14.71 -29.79
CA TYR A 330 -7.82 -15.36 -29.84
C TYR A 330 -7.86 -16.71 -29.13
N ASP A 331 -6.75 -17.43 -29.10
CA ASP A 331 -6.61 -18.83 -28.70
C ASP A 331 -5.68 -19.04 -27.49
N SER A 332 -5.18 -17.95 -26.91
CA SER A 332 -4.38 -17.94 -25.69
C SER A 332 -4.60 -16.63 -24.93
N ASN A 333 -4.09 -16.54 -23.70
CA ASN A 333 -4.06 -15.31 -22.90
C ASN A 333 -2.89 -14.37 -23.24
N THR A 334 -2.35 -14.46 -24.46
CA THR A 334 -1.17 -13.67 -24.86
C THR A 334 -1.57 -12.29 -25.38
N VAL A 335 -0.85 -11.25 -24.97
CA VAL A 335 -0.93 -9.91 -25.54
C VAL A 335 0.41 -9.56 -26.18
N TYR A 336 0.38 -9.24 -27.48
CA TYR A 336 1.56 -8.85 -28.25
C TYR A 336 1.69 -7.33 -28.31
N ARG A 337 2.89 -6.82 -28.04
CA ARG A 337 3.21 -5.40 -28.01
C ARG A 337 4.26 -5.02 -29.05
N SER A 338 4.02 -3.92 -29.76
CA SER A 338 4.98 -3.23 -30.61
C SER A 338 5.23 -1.80 -30.15
N THR A 339 6.51 -1.42 -30.03
CA THR A 339 6.94 -0.02 -29.78
C THR A 339 7.47 0.67 -31.03
N ASN A 340 7.45 -0.03 -32.15
CA ASN A 340 7.86 0.49 -33.45
C ASN A 340 6.88 0.06 -34.56
N PRO A 341 5.56 0.15 -34.36
CA PRO A 341 4.57 -0.36 -35.32
C PRO A 341 4.62 0.38 -36.66
N LEU A 342 5.17 1.60 -36.69
CA LEU A 342 5.35 2.40 -37.91
C LEU A 342 6.69 2.13 -38.61
N GLY A 343 7.59 1.36 -38.00
CA GLY A 343 8.89 1.02 -38.58
C GLY A 343 8.77 0.18 -39.85
N ARG A 344 9.86 0.13 -40.62
CA ARG A 344 9.99 -0.77 -41.79
C ARG A 344 10.05 -2.24 -41.37
N THR A 345 10.61 -2.51 -40.19
CA THR A 345 10.71 -3.83 -39.57
C THR A 345 10.13 -3.76 -38.15
N PRO A 346 8.80 -3.72 -38.04
CA PRO A 346 8.10 -3.68 -36.75
C PRO A 346 8.39 -4.95 -35.95
N THR A 347 8.35 -4.85 -34.63
CA THR A 347 8.52 -6.01 -33.74
C THR A 347 7.30 -6.15 -32.84
N LEU A 348 6.73 -7.35 -32.77
CA LEU A 348 5.71 -7.70 -31.78
C LEU A 348 6.35 -8.65 -30.77
N ARG A 349 6.23 -8.34 -29.49
CA ARG A 349 6.73 -9.15 -28.38
C ARG A 349 5.55 -9.59 -27.52
N PRO A 350 5.43 -10.87 -27.17
CA PRO A 350 4.42 -11.27 -26.20
C PRO A 350 4.73 -10.62 -24.84
N ASN A 351 3.69 -10.50 -24.02
CA ASN A 351 3.80 -10.27 -22.59
C ASN A 351 4.75 -11.29 -21.93
N PHE A 352 5.23 -10.98 -20.72
CA PHE A 352 6.12 -11.89 -20.00
C PHE A 352 5.40 -13.18 -19.59
N SER A 353 6.15 -14.28 -19.54
CA SER A 353 5.65 -15.59 -19.14
C SER A 353 4.99 -15.50 -17.76
N MET A 354 3.81 -16.13 -17.61
CA MET A 354 2.97 -16.09 -16.40
C MET A 354 2.47 -14.68 -16.02
N LYS A 355 2.61 -13.70 -16.92
CA LYS A 355 2.13 -12.31 -16.73
C LYS A 355 1.15 -11.89 -17.81
N GLY A 356 0.41 -12.84 -18.38
CA GLY A 356 -0.80 -12.54 -19.16
C GLY A 356 -1.97 -12.24 -18.22
N PRO A 357 -3.08 -11.67 -18.73
CA PRO A 357 -4.34 -11.69 -17.98
C PRO A 357 -4.72 -13.14 -17.63
N GLY A 358 -5.32 -13.36 -16.46
CA GLY A 358 -5.94 -14.64 -16.11
C GLY A 358 -7.01 -15.03 -17.14
N GLY A 359 -7.25 -16.32 -17.35
CA GLY A 359 -8.09 -16.84 -18.43
C GLY A 359 -7.33 -17.66 -19.46
N GLU A 360 -8.06 -18.31 -20.36
CA GLU A 360 -7.50 -19.19 -21.37
C GLU A 360 -7.30 -18.50 -22.72
N ASN A 361 -8.31 -17.77 -23.20
CA ASN A 361 -8.38 -17.33 -24.60
C ASN A 361 -9.26 -16.08 -24.80
N ARG A 362 -9.48 -15.70 -26.08
CA ARG A 362 -10.33 -14.56 -26.52
C ARG A 362 -10.04 -13.28 -25.73
N VAL A 363 -8.79 -12.85 -25.76
CA VAL A 363 -8.37 -11.67 -25.02
C VAL A 363 -8.90 -10.42 -25.71
N VAL A 364 -9.74 -9.67 -25.01
CA VAL A 364 -10.19 -8.33 -25.42
C VAL A 364 -9.35 -7.28 -24.69
N ILE A 365 -8.93 -6.23 -25.40
CA ILE A 365 -8.09 -5.18 -24.84
C ILE A 365 -8.62 -3.79 -25.19
N ALA A 366 -8.48 -2.85 -24.26
CA ALA A 366 -8.67 -1.43 -24.52
C ALA A 366 -7.75 -0.59 -23.63
N ARG A 367 -7.64 0.70 -23.96
CA ARG A 367 -6.81 1.64 -23.21
C ARG A 367 -7.67 2.51 -22.30
N ALA A 368 -7.22 2.65 -21.07
CA ALA A 368 -7.77 3.47 -20.01
C ALA A 368 -6.69 4.49 -19.59
N GLY A 369 -6.55 5.57 -20.36
CA GLY A 369 -5.39 6.45 -20.27
C GLY A 369 -4.08 5.70 -20.54
N ASP A 370 -3.14 5.75 -19.60
CA ASP A 370 -1.84 5.06 -19.69
C ASP A 370 -1.91 3.56 -19.34
N VAL A 371 -3.07 3.08 -18.85
CA VAL A 371 -3.28 1.69 -18.45
C VAL A 371 -3.93 0.92 -19.59
N VAL A 372 -3.56 -0.34 -19.75
CA VAL A 372 -4.24 -1.28 -20.66
C VAL A 372 -5.14 -2.17 -19.83
N ALA A 373 -6.43 -2.15 -20.13
CA ALA A 373 -7.40 -3.09 -19.59
C ALA A 373 -7.48 -4.32 -20.50
N ALA A 374 -7.58 -5.50 -19.90
CA ALA A 374 -7.77 -6.76 -20.60
C ALA A 374 -8.89 -7.57 -19.94
N GLY A 375 -9.67 -8.25 -20.76
CA GLY A 375 -10.62 -9.27 -20.35
C GLY A 375 -10.40 -10.54 -21.17
N THR A 376 -10.83 -11.67 -20.65
CA THR A 376 -10.57 -12.99 -21.24
C THR A 376 -11.82 -13.87 -21.22
N SER A 377 -11.71 -15.08 -21.75
CA SER A 377 -12.70 -16.13 -21.59
C SER A 377 -12.06 -17.46 -21.19
N GLY A 378 -12.88 -18.38 -20.70
CA GLY A 378 -12.49 -19.73 -20.27
C GLY A 378 -12.13 -19.80 -18.79
N ASP A 379 -11.52 -20.92 -18.41
CA ASP A 379 -11.15 -21.21 -17.04
C ASP A 379 -10.23 -20.12 -16.44
N GLU A 380 -10.47 -19.76 -15.19
CA GLU A 380 -9.77 -18.69 -14.46
C GLU A 380 -9.83 -17.28 -15.13
N SER A 381 -10.82 -17.04 -16.00
CA SER A 381 -11.05 -15.76 -16.70
C SER A 381 -11.08 -14.56 -15.75
N ALA A 382 -10.55 -13.41 -16.18
CA ALA A 382 -10.47 -12.23 -15.32
C ALA A 382 -10.46 -10.89 -16.06
N PHE A 383 -10.81 -9.82 -15.35
CA PHE A 383 -10.44 -8.46 -15.70
C PHE A 383 -9.06 -8.12 -15.12
N ALA A 384 -8.13 -7.77 -16.01
CA ALA A 384 -6.74 -7.51 -15.66
C ALA A 384 -6.27 -6.14 -16.16
N LEU A 385 -5.30 -5.56 -15.44
CA LEU A 385 -4.71 -4.28 -15.78
C LEU A 385 -3.21 -4.40 -16.02
N SER A 386 -2.71 -3.66 -17.01
CA SER A 386 -1.29 -3.45 -17.28
C SER A 386 -0.91 -1.98 -17.18
N THR A 387 0.14 -1.69 -16.42
CA THR A 387 0.67 -0.32 -16.23
C THR A 387 2.00 -0.10 -16.95
N ASP A 388 2.46 -1.08 -17.72
CA ASP A 388 3.70 -1.04 -18.50
C ASP A 388 3.46 -1.20 -20.01
N GLY A 389 2.24 -0.83 -20.44
CA GLY A 389 1.83 -0.81 -21.83
C GLY A 389 1.64 -2.20 -22.43
N GLY A 390 1.11 -3.15 -21.65
CA GLY A 390 0.73 -4.49 -22.10
C GLY A 390 1.83 -5.55 -22.02
N LEU A 391 2.91 -5.32 -21.27
CA LEU A 391 3.96 -6.33 -21.06
C LEU A 391 3.64 -7.27 -19.90
N THR A 392 2.97 -6.76 -18.88
CA THR A 392 2.60 -7.51 -17.67
C THR A 392 1.20 -7.16 -17.23
N PHE A 393 0.44 -8.16 -16.80
CA PHE A 393 -0.92 -8.01 -16.29
C PHE A 393 -1.04 -8.60 -14.88
N ASN A 394 -1.87 -7.97 -14.07
CA ASN A 394 -2.36 -8.49 -12.79
C ASN A 394 -3.88 -8.48 -12.82
N ASP A 395 -4.52 -9.53 -12.33
CA ASP A 395 -5.97 -9.59 -12.28
C ASP A 395 -6.47 -8.79 -11.08
N VAL A 396 -7.50 -7.99 -11.31
CA VAL A 396 -7.98 -7.00 -10.33
C VAL A 396 -9.40 -7.32 -9.89
N SER A 397 -10.26 -7.74 -10.82
CA SER A 397 -11.69 -7.90 -10.62
C SER A 397 -12.32 -8.83 -11.66
N LEU A 398 -13.62 -9.12 -11.51
CA LEU A 398 -14.37 -10.08 -12.33
C LEU A 398 -13.62 -11.40 -12.54
N ILE A 399 -12.93 -11.83 -11.49
CA ILE A 399 -12.08 -13.02 -11.52
C ILE A 399 -12.98 -14.23 -11.31
N ASP A 400 -13.04 -15.11 -12.32
CA ASP A 400 -13.76 -16.37 -12.28
C ASP A 400 -12.94 -17.41 -11.51
N THR A 401 -12.93 -17.28 -10.19
CA THR A 401 -12.26 -18.21 -9.28
C THR A 401 -13.03 -18.31 -7.98
N GLU A 402 -13.10 -19.51 -7.41
CA GLU A 402 -13.65 -19.73 -6.08
C GLU A 402 -12.52 -19.86 -5.05
N LEU A 403 -12.59 -19.09 -3.97
CA LEU A 403 -11.66 -19.29 -2.85
C LEU A 403 -12.15 -20.47 -2.01
N SER A 404 -11.92 -21.70 -2.46
CA SER A 404 -12.31 -22.94 -1.75
C SER A 404 -11.40 -23.24 -0.57
N ARG A 405 -10.09 -22.96 -0.68
CA ARG A 405 -9.12 -23.23 0.39
C ARG A 405 -8.01 -22.19 0.44
N LEU A 406 -7.69 -21.73 1.64
CA LEU A 406 -6.44 -21.00 1.90
C LEU A 406 -5.35 -21.98 2.32
N SER A 407 -4.19 -21.92 1.66
CA SER A 407 -3.06 -22.83 1.92
C SER A 407 -1.97 -22.18 2.80
N ASP A 408 -1.65 -20.90 2.57
CA ASP A 408 -0.65 -20.18 3.36
C ASP A 408 -0.81 -18.65 3.25
N VAL A 409 -0.17 -17.92 4.16
CA VAL A 409 -0.05 -16.46 4.14
C VAL A 409 1.38 -16.05 4.45
N ALA A 410 1.86 -15.02 3.77
CA ALA A 410 3.11 -14.35 4.12
C ALA A 410 2.89 -12.84 4.25
N VAL A 411 3.63 -12.22 5.15
CA VAL A 411 3.46 -10.81 5.52
C VAL A 411 4.84 -10.16 5.55
N SER A 412 4.95 -8.96 4.98
CA SER A 412 6.20 -8.18 5.04
C SER A 412 6.53 -7.78 6.48
N GLY A 413 7.82 -7.51 6.77
CA GLY A 413 8.25 -7.16 8.12
C GLY A 413 7.52 -5.96 8.74
N ASP A 414 7.07 -5.01 7.94
CA ASP A 414 6.26 -3.85 8.37
C ASP A 414 4.74 -4.11 8.45
N GLY A 415 4.28 -5.28 7.99
CA GLY A 415 2.87 -5.61 7.86
C GLY A 415 2.13 -4.84 6.77
N GLY A 416 2.84 -4.14 5.88
CA GLY A 416 2.27 -3.31 4.82
C GLY A 416 1.91 -4.05 3.53
N THR A 417 2.52 -5.21 3.30
CA THR A 417 2.24 -6.07 2.14
C THR A 417 1.89 -7.47 2.62
N LEU A 418 0.81 -8.02 2.07
CA LEU A 418 0.38 -9.39 2.35
C LEU A 418 0.36 -10.20 1.07
N TYR A 419 0.71 -11.47 1.20
CA TYR A 419 0.52 -12.48 0.17
C TYR A 419 -0.34 -13.60 0.72
N LEU A 420 -1.38 -13.97 -0.03
CA LEU A 420 -2.32 -15.02 0.33
C LEU A 420 -2.33 -16.07 -0.77
N ALA A 421 -2.03 -17.30 -0.39
CA ALA A 421 -2.06 -18.46 -1.28
C ALA A 421 -3.42 -19.17 -1.12
N SER A 422 -4.14 -19.33 -2.22
CA SER A 422 -5.43 -20.02 -2.26
C SER A 422 -5.52 -20.99 -3.42
N ASP A 423 -6.47 -21.89 -3.35
CA ASP A 423 -6.89 -22.75 -4.46
C ASP A 423 -8.40 -22.97 -4.43
N ASP A 424 -8.97 -23.26 -5.60
CA ASP A 424 -10.39 -23.60 -5.76
C ASP A 424 -10.65 -25.12 -5.69
N GLY A 425 -9.58 -25.91 -5.69
CA GLY A 425 -9.58 -27.37 -5.68
C GLY A 425 -8.76 -27.95 -6.83
N ASP A 426 -8.73 -27.24 -7.95
CA ASP A 426 -8.07 -27.63 -9.19
C ASP A 426 -6.98 -26.61 -9.57
N ASP A 427 -7.21 -25.32 -9.31
CA ASP A 427 -6.34 -24.22 -9.72
C ASP A 427 -5.84 -23.37 -8.55
N PHE A 428 -4.63 -22.85 -8.70
CA PHE A 428 -3.92 -22.09 -7.68
C PHE A 428 -3.90 -20.59 -7.99
N SER A 429 -4.14 -19.79 -6.96
CA SER A 429 -4.04 -18.33 -7.00
C SER A 429 -3.10 -17.78 -5.92
N LEU A 430 -2.17 -16.91 -6.31
CA LEU A 430 -1.42 -16.06 -5.38
C LEU A 430 -1.93 -14.62 -5.44
N TRP A 431 -2.44 -14.16 -4.31
CA TRP A 431 -2.97 -12.81 -4.14
C TRP A 431 -1.96 -11.94 -3.41
N ARG A 432 -1.87 -10.68 -3.81
CA ARG A 432 -1.08 -9.66 -3.12
C ARG A 432 -1.97 -8.50 -2.69
N ASN A 433 -1.84 -8.08 -1.43
CA ASN A 433 -2.43 -6.85 -0.92
C ASN A 433 -1.35 -5.79 -0.69
N LYS A 434 -1.49 -4.64 -1.36
CA LYS A 434 -0.76 -3.39 -1.05
C LYS A 434 -1.77 -2.29 -0.65
N PRO A 435 -2.42 -1.54 -1.58
CA PRO A 435 -3.60 -0.74 -1.24
C PRO A 435 -4.93 -1.52 -1.41
N SER A 436 -4.91 -2.56 -2.23
CA SER A 436 -6.02 -3.47 -2.55
C SER A 436 -5.45 -4.82 -2.97
N TRP A 437 -6.29 -5.85 -3.02
CA TRP A 437 -5.92 -7.18 -3.50
C TRP A 437 -5.82 -7.23 -5.02
N GLN A 438 -4.83 -7.96 -5.52
CA GLN A 438 -4.64 -8.31 -6.94
C GLN A 438 -4.15 -9.76 -7.02
N ARG A 439 -4.60 -10.53 -8.01
CA ARG A 439 -4.02 -11.84 -8.32
C ARG A 439 -2.77 -11.62 -9.17
N VAL A 440 -1.62 -11.99 -8.62
CA VAL A 440 -0.30 -11.75 -9.24
C VAL A 440 0.28 -12.99 -9.93
N LEU A 441 -0.32 -14.15 -9.67
CA LEU A 441 -0.06 -15.42 -10.32
C LEU A 441 -1.30 -16.31 -10.23
N SER A 442 -1.69 -16.94 -11.33
CA SER A 442 -2.61 -18.07 -11.39
C SER A 442 -1.90 -19.24 -12.09
N GLN A 443 -2.14 -20.47 -11.65
CA GLN A 443 -1.63 -21.70 -12.26
C GLN A 443 -2.73 -22.75 -12.25
N THR A 444 -2.93 -23.42 -13.38
CA THR A 444 -3.97 -24.45 -13.50
C THR A 444 -3.48 -25.85 -13.09
N ASP A 445 -4.42 -26.75 -12.80
CA ASP A 445 -4.16 -28.16 -12.46
C ASP A 445 -3.16 -28.34 -11.28
N THR A 446 -3.16 -27.42 -10.33
CA THR A 446 -2.24 -27.42 -9.19
C THR A 446 -2.82 -26.69 -7.99
N ALA A 447 -2.49 -27.16 -6.80
CA ALA A 447 -3.00 -26.61 -5.54
C ALA A 447 -1.99 -26.79 -4.41
N GLY A 448 -2.19 -26.07 -3.30
CA GLY A 448 -1.44 -26.30 -2.07
C GLY A 448 0.01 -25.81 -2.14
N TYR A 449 0.19 -24.49 -2.10
CA TYR A 449 1.50 -23.86 -2.13
C TYR A 449 1.90 -23.25 -0.79
N ILE A 450 3.21 -23.11 -0.59
CA ILE A 450 3.83 -22.44 0.55
C ILE A 450 4.45 -21.13 0.05
N VAL A 451 4.13 -20.01 0.70
CA VAL A 451 4.68 -18.70 0.35
C VAL A 451 5.66 -18.19 1.41
N ARG A 452 6.83 -17.73 0.99
CA ARG A 452 7.86 -17.14 1.86
C ARG A 452 8.43 -15.88 1.21
N LEU A 453 8.72 -14.87 2.03
CA LEU A 453 9.34 -13.62 1.60
C LEU A 453 10.81 -13.61 2.02
N ALA A 454 11.66 -12.93 1.24
CA ALA A 454 12.99 -12.59 1.71
C ALA A 454 12.90 -11.54 2.84
N PRO A 455 13.49 -11.78 4.03
CA PRO A 455 13.35 -10.89 5.18
C PRO A 455 13.73 -9.43 4.92
N ASP A 456 14.83 -9.19 4.20
CA ASP A 456 15.36 -7.85 3.92
C ASP A 456 14.79 -7.22 2.64
N GLU A 457 14.14 -8.01 1.80
CA GLU A 457 13.60 -7.61 0.50
C GLU A 457 12.22 -8.25 0.31
N PRO A 458 11.16 -7.78 1.00
CA PRO A 458 9.85 -8.45 1.02
C PRO A 458 9.10 -8.46 -0.32
N GLU A 459 9.61 -7.76 -1.33
CA GLU A 459 9.17 -7.88 -2.72
C GLU A 459 9.71 -9.16 -3.38
N VAL A 460 10.75 -9.79 -2.83
CA VAL A 460 11.25 -11.07 -3.32
C VAL A 460 10.45 -12.21 -2.68
N ILE A 461 9.67 -12.90 -3.50
CA ILE A 461 8.77 -13.97 -3.10
C ILE A 461 9.33 -15.30 -3.59
N TYR A 462 9.25 -16.31 -2.74
CA TYR A 462 9.36 -17.72 -3.11
C TYR A 462 8.02 -18.41 -2.86
N LEU A 463 7.59 -19.18 -3.84
CA LEU A 463 6.36 -19.95 -3.81
C LEU A 463 6.69 -21.40 -4.17
N ALA A 464 6.48 -22.33 -3.24
CA ALA A 464 6.84 -23.74 -3.42
C ALA A 464 5.60 -24.62 -3.45
N GLU A 465 5.55 -25.54 -4.41
CA GLU A 465 4.53 -26.58 -4.50
C GLU A 465 4.71 -27.59 -3.36
N LYS A 466 3.76 -27.68 -2.43
CA LYS A 466 3.89 -28.56 -1.27
C LYS A 466 3.72 -30.01 -1.70
N GLY A 467 4.73 -30.83 -1.41
CA GLY A 467 4.82 -32.23 -1.85
C GLY A 467 5.31 -32.40 -3.29
N GLY A 468 5.51 -31.30 -4.03
CA GLY A 468 6.06 -31.30 -5.38
C GLY A 468 7.49 -30.73 -5.43
N GLU A 469 8.01 -30.59 -6.65
CA GLU A 469 9.39 -30.14 -6.89
C GLU A 469 9.47 -28.69 -7.39
N LYS A 470 8.33 -28.08 -7.79
CA LYS A 470 8.34 -26.75 -8.40
C LYS A 470 8.51 -25.65 -7.34
N ILE A 471 9.42 -24.72 -7.61
CA ILE A 471 9.58 -23.48 -6.86
C ILE A 471 9.55 -22.31 -7.83
N TYR A 472 8.54 -21.46 -7.65
CA TYR A 472 8.42 -20.18 -8.32
C TYR A 472 9.10 -19.09 -7.49
N ARG A 473 9.67 -18.11 -8.18
CA ARG A 473 10.23 -16.92 -7.56
C ARG A 473 9.86 -15.69 -8.36
N SER A 474 9.52 -14.62 -7.65
CA SER A 474 9.46 -13.27 -8.21
C SER A 474 10.44 -12.34 -7.48
N PRO A 475 11.23 -11.51 -8.19
CA PRO A 475 12.06 -10.48 -7.57
C PRO A 475 11.29 -9.22 -7.17
N ASP A 476 10.07 -9.02 -7.66
CA ASP A 476 9.40 -7.72 -7.67
C ASP A 476 7.92 -7.79 -7.26
N GLY A 477 7.62 -8.69 -6.34
CA GLY A 477 6.32 -8.79 -5.71
C GLY A 477 5.25 -9.40 -6.62
N GLY A 478 5.67 -10.15 -7.64
CA GLY A 478 4.82 -10.71 -8.68
C GLY A 478 4.42 -9.71 -9.78
N ASP A 479 5.03 -8.51 -9.83
CA ASP A 479 4.62 -7.48 -10.80
C ASP A 479 5.07 -7.81 -12.22
N ARG A 480 6.34 -8.16 -12.45
CA ARG A 480 6.84 -8.32 -13.82
C ARG A 480 7.39 -9.68 -14.16
N GLU A 481 7.96 -10.37 -13.19
CA GLU A 481 8.70 -11.57 -13.51
C GLU A 481 8.41 -12.69 -12.52
N TRP A 482 8.18 -13.86 -13.10
CA TRP A 482 8.19 -15.14 -12.42
C TRP A 482 9.21 -16.05 -13.09
N SER A 483 10.06 -16.66 -12.29
CA SER A 483 10.95 -17.73 -12.72
C SER A 483 10.57 -19.02 -12.01
N VAL A 484 10.58 -20.13 -12.73
CA VAL A 484 10.36 -21.47 -12.15
C VAL A 484 11.67 -22.26 -12.12
N GLY A 485 11.92 -22.91 -10.99
CA GLY A 485 13.02 -23.85 -10.80
C GLY A 485 12.51 -25.20 -10.29
N ILE A 486 13.26 -26.26 -10.57
CA ILE A 486 12.99 -27.62 -10.07
C ILE A 486 13.90 -27.90 -8.89
N CYS A 487 13.30 -28.09 -7.73
CA CYS A 487 13.95 -28.55 -6.51
C CYS A 487 14.24 -30.05 -6.63
N PRO A 488 15.44 -30.54 -6.26
CA PRO A 488 15.74 -31.97 -6.26
C PRO A 488 15.02 -32.77 -5.14
N LEU A 489 14.19 -32.10 -4.34
CA LEU A 489 13.42 -32.68 -3.24
C LEU A 489 11.95 -32.31 -3.40
N ASN A 490 11.06 -33.23 -3.02
CA ASN A 490 9.66 -32.91 -2.77
C ASN A 490 9.56 -31.98 -1.56
N VAL A 491 9.03 -30.77 -1.77
CA VAL A 491 9.08 -29.71 -0.77
C VAL A 491 8.03 -29.92 0.31
N GLN A 492 8.47 -30.16 1.54
CA GLN A 492 7.62 -30.21 2.73
C GLN A 492 7.48 -28.83 3.40
N ASP A 493 8.58 -28.06 3.46
CA ASP A 493 8.61 -26.66 3.92
C ASP A 493 9.76 -25.91 3.25
N LEU A 494 9.67 -24.58 3.25
CA LEU A 494 10.65 -23.66 2.68
C LEU A 494 11.07 -22.62 3.72
N ALA A 495 12.37 -22.34 3.81
CA ALA A 495 12.93 -21.22 4.54
C ALA A 495 13.72 -20.30 3.61
N VAL A 496 13.57 -18.99 3.77
CA VAL A 496 14.28 -17.98 2.98
C VAL A 496 15.17 -17.18 3.91
N GLU A 497 16.46 -17.18 3.62
CA GLU A 497 17.46 -16.40 4.36
C GLU A 497 17.63 -15.01 3.74
N SER A 498 17.64 -14.92 2.41
CA SER A 498 17.81 -13.66 1.68
C SER A 498 17.19 -13.74 0.28
N SER A 499 17.26 -12.65 -0.49
CA SER A 499 16.70 -12.58 -1.85
C SER A 499 17.25 -13.61 -2.84
N ARG A 500 18.41 -14.22 -2.55
CA ARG A 500 19.05 -15.27 -3.36
C ARG A 500 19.25 -16.61 -2.67
N VAL A 501 19.15 -16.65 -1.35
CA VAL A 501 19.43 -17.85 -0.55
C VAL A 501 18.15 -18.37 0.06
N ALA A 502 17.77 -19.58 -0.33
CA ALA A 502 16.61 -20.29 0.18
C ALA A 502 16.93 -21.78 0.37
N TYR A 503 16.11 -22.42 1.19
CA TYR A 503 16.29 -23.79 1.64
C TYR A 503 14.97 -24.53 1.54
N ALA A 504 15.01 -25.73 0.97
CA ALA A 504 13.86 -26.62 0.90
C ALA A 504 14.12 -27.85 1.79
N LEU A 505 13.15 -28.14 2.66
CA LEU A 505 13.10 -29.36 3.46
C LEU A 505 12.18 -30.37 2.79
N SER A 506 12.55 -31.64 2.80
CA SER A 506 11.69 -32.76 2.39
C SER A 506 11.10 -33.51 3.58
N ALA A 507 10.05 -34.30 3.33
CA ALA A 507 9.46 -35.16 4.37
C ALA A 507 10.46 -36.22 4.87
N GLU A 508 11.41 -36.64 4.04
CA GLU A 508 12.48 -37.59 4.40
C GLU A 508 13.57 -36.98 5.33
N GLY A 509 13.39 -35.75 5.81
CA GLY A 509 14.35 -35.11 6.71
C GLY A 509 15.64 -34.64 6.02
N LYS A 510 15.58 -34.34 4.72
CA LYS A 510 16.71 -33.79 3.94
C LYS A 510 16.49 -32.33 3.61
N VAL A 511 17.57 -31.55 3.59
CA VAL A 511 17.55 -30.14 3.20
C VAL A 511 18.46 -29.93 2.00
N THR A 512 17.99 -29.17 1.01
CA THR A 512 18.81 -28.61 -0.05
C THR A 512 18.78 -27.09 0.00
N ARG A 513 19.84 -26.46 -0.52
CA ARG A 513 20.03 -25.01 -0.55
C ARG A 513 20.13 -24.53 -1.99
N THR A 514 19.56 -23.37 -2.26
CA THR A 514 19.89 -22.56 -3.44
C THR A 514 20.64 -21.31 -3.02
N ARG A 515 21.65 -20.91 -3.80
CA ARG A 515 22.32 -19.59 -3.70
C ARG A 515 22.11 -18.73 -4.94
N SER A 516 21.31 -19.24 -5.87
CA SER A 516 21.02 -18.62 -7.17
C SER A 516 19.52 -18.45 -7.34
N ALA A 517 18.84 -18.16 -6.24
CA ALA A 517 17.43 -17.80 -6.23
C ALA A 517 16.50 -18.86 -6.85
N GLY A 518 16.75 -20.13 -6.56
CA GLY A 518 15.94 -21.27 -7.02
C GLY A 518 16.36 -21.84 -8.39
N SER A 519 17.24 -21.15 -9.14
CA SER A 519 17.68 -21.61 -10.47
C SER A 519 18.60 -22.84 -10.42
N LYS A 520 19.33 -23.04 -9.32
CA LYS A 520 20.19 -24.20 -9.07
C LYS A 520 20.15 -24.56 -7.59
N TRP A 521 20.25 -25.85 -7.32
CA TRP A 521 20.20 -26.42 -5.99
C TRP A 521 21.47 -27.22 -5.70
N ASP A 522 21.95 -27.12 -4.47
CA ASP A 522 23.05 -27.93 -3.95
C ASP A 522 22.58 -29.37 -3.75
N THR A 523 23.53 -30.29 -3.55
CA THR A 523 23.20 -31.66 -3.14
C THR A 523 22.47 -31.66 -1.80
N ALA A 524 21.37 -32.41 -1.70
CA ALA A 524 20.61 -32.52 -0.46
C ALA A 524 21.45 -33.17 0.65
N VAL A 525 21.35 -32.62 1.85
CA VAL A 525 22.06 -33.05 3.07
C VAL A 525 21.03 -33.54 4.08
N ALA A 526 21.30 -34.67 4.73
CA ALA A 526 20.44 -35.17 5.81
C ALA A 526 20.51 -34.24 7.03
N THR A 527 19.38 -34.02 7.69
CA THR A 527 19.30 -33.19 8.90
C THR A 527 19.71 -33.93 10.18
N GLU A 528 20.07 -35.21 10.05
CA GLU A 528 20.21 -36.19 11.14
C GLU A 528 18.88 -36.55 11.84
N LEU A 529 17.75 -35.93 11.46
CA LEU A 529 16.42 -36.41 11.85
C LEU A 529 16.15 -37.79 11.23
N ASP A 530 15.31 -38.58 11.90
CA ASP A 530 14.85 -39.88 11.40
C ASP A 530 14.21 -39.75 10.01
N GLU A 531 14.37 -40.77 9.18
CA GLU A 531 13.79 -40.82 7.84
C GLU A 531 12.25 -40.67 7.91
N ASP A 532 11.68 -39.96 6.94
CA ASP A 532 10.25 -39.62 6.86
C ASP A 532 9.68 -38.79 8.01
N THR A 533 10.54 -38.08 8.76
CA THR A 533 10.11 -37.23 9.86
C THR A 533 10.23 -35.72 9.62
N GLY A 534 10.78 -35.23 8.50
CA GLY A 534 10.86 -33.80 8.23
C GLY A 534 9.49 -33.12 8.26
N HIS A 535 9.30 -32.06 9.05
CA HIS A 535 8.01 -31.37 9.18
C HIS A 535 8.06 -29.88 8.85
N MET A 536 8.97 -29.12 9.46
CA MET A 536 9.11 -27.68 9.22
C MET A 536 10.56 -27.22 9.18
N LEU A 537 10.81 -26.09 8.53
CA LEU A 537 12.11 -25.44 8.42
C LEU A 537 11.97 -23.93 8.64
N VAL A 538 12.84 -23.35 9.48
CA VAL A 538 12.93 -21.90 9.68
C VAL A 538 14.38 -21.43 9.58
N SER A 539 14.58 -20.24 8.99
CA SER A 539 15.87 -19.55 9.02
C SER A 539 15.93 -18.63 10.24
N GLY A 540 17.04 -18.70 10.98
CA GLY A 540 17.34 -17.77 12.07
C GLY A 540 18.25 -16.62 11.65
N GLY A 541 18.31 -16.32 10.35
CA GLY A 541 19.27 -15.40 9.74
C GLY A 541 20.39 -16.15 9.01
N THR A 542 21.47 -15.42 8.71
CA THR A 542 22.59 -15.94 7.91
C THR A 542 23.16 -17.24 8.47
N ASP A 543 23.17 -18.27 7.62
CA ASP A 543 23.73 -19.60 7.90
C ASP A 543 23.06 -20.37 9.06
N ILE A 544 21.94 -19.88 9.60
CA ILE A 544 21.27 -20.48 10.75
C ILE A 544 19.95 -21.10 10.30
N LEU A 545 19.82 -22.41 10.52
CA LEU A 545 18.59 -23.16 10.20
C LEU A 545 18.17 -24.03 11.37
N LEU A 546 16.87 -24.13 11.59
CA LEU A 546 16.26 -25.04 12.55
C LEU A 546 15.20 -25.88 11.82
N ALA A 547 15.24 -27.19 12.04
CA ALA A 547 14.30 -28.14 11.50
C ALA A 547 13.56 -28.86 12.63
N GLY A 548 12.24 -28.95 12.52
CA GLY A 548 11.39 -29.73 13.43
C GLY A 548 10.93 -31.02 12.75
N SER A 549 10.88 -32.11 13.51
CA SER A 549 10.43 -33.42 13.01
C SER A 549 8.97 -33.74 13.37
N SER A 550 8.40 -34.77 12.76
CA SER A 550 7.05 -35.31 13.01
C SER A 550 6.99 -36.25 14.23
N ASP A 551 8.15 -36.64 14.74
CA ASP A 551 8.30 -37.60 15.84
C ASP A 551 8.85 -36.97 17.13
N GLY A 552 9.14 -35.67 17.16
CA GLY A 552 9.40 -34.93 18.40
C GLY A 552 10.82 -34.42 18.61
N TYR A 553 11.66 -34.43 17.58
CA TYR A 553 13.05 -33.97 17.60
C TYR A 553 13.22 -32.63 16.89
N VAL A 554 14.36 -32.01 17.17
CA VAL A 554 14.80 -30.76 16.56
C VAL A 554 16.23 -30.96 16.07
N ALA A 555 16.50 -30.56 14.84
CA ALA A 555 17.84 -30.45 14.30
C ALA A 555 18.19 -29.00 13.98
N TYR A 556 19.47 -28.67 13.99
CA TYR A 556 19.94 -27.32 13.65
C TYR A 556 21.20 -27.37 12.80
N SER A 557 21.38 -26.31 12.01
CA SER A 557 22.59 -26.01 11.26
C SER A 557 23.04 -24.58 11.57
N MET A 558 24.36 -24.39 11.66
CA MET A 558 25.02 -23.10 11.91
C MET A 558 26.00 -22.73 10.77
N ASP A 559 25.94 -23.45 9.65
CA ASP A 559 26.80 -23.30 8.47
C ASP A 559 25.99 -23.32 7.16
N GLY A 560 24.75 -22.83 7.25
CA GLY A 560 23.86 -22.66 6.12
C GLY A 560 23.47 -23.99 5.48
N GLY A 561 23.19 -25.00 6.31
CA GLY A 561 22.74 -26.32 5.87
C GLY A 561 23.84 -27.23 5.31
N SER A 562 25.11 -26.87 5.47
CA SER A 562 26.23 -27.68 4.99
C SER A 562 26.46 -28.90 5.89
N SER A 563 26.17 -28.77 7.19
CA SER A 563 26.10 -29.86 8.15
C SER A 563 24.97 -29.62 9.17
N TRP A 564 24.49 -30.71 9.77
CA TRP A 564 23.38 -30.70 10.70
C TRP A 564 23.72 -31.43 12.00
N LYS A 565 23.04 -31.03 13.07
CA LYS A 565 23.11 -31.69 14.38
C LYS A 565 21.70 -31.85 14.93
N GLU A 566 21.33 -33.08 15.22
CA GLU A 566 20.13 -33.40 16.00
C GLU A 566 20.35 -33.08 17.48
N ILE A 567 19.34 -32.48 18.12
CA ILE A 567 19.22 -32.50 19.57
C ILE A 567 18.70 -33.88 19.96
N THR A 568 19.60 -34.74 20.41
CA THR A 568 19.34 -36.16 20.77
C THR A 568 18.30 -36.36 21.88
N GLN A 569 17.90 -35.28 22.55
CA GLN A 569 16.76 -35.31 23.44
C GLN A 569 15.51 -34.93 22.69
N ARG A 570 14.61 -35.89 22.61
CA ARG A 570 13.24 -35.67 22.21
C ARG A 570 12.54 -34.67 23.14
N LEU A 571 11.62 -33.89 22.59
CA LEU A 571 10.70 -33.10 23.40
C LEU A 571 9.89 -34.00 24.34
N PRO A 572 9.66 -33.60 25.61
CA PRO A 572 8.95 -34.44 26.57
C PRO A 572 7.51 -34.79 26.14
N GLY A 573 7.16 -36.09 26.21
CA GLY A 573 5.87 -36.70 25.86
C GLY A 573 5.95 -37.60 24.59
N GLU A 574 4.81 -38.13 24.10
CA GLU A 574 4.70 -38.99 22.89
C GLU A 574 4.95 -38.25 21.53
N THR A 575 4.87 -38.93 20.39
CA THR A 575 5.12 -38.38 19.02
C THR A 575 4.25 -37.18 18.61
N GLY A 576 4.81 -36.25 17.82
CA GLY A 576 4.06 -35.17 17.15
C GLY A 576 4.94 -34.20 16.36
N ARG A 577 4.30 -33.45 15.46
CA ARG A 577 4.93 -32.45 14.58
C ARG A 577 5.44 -31.27 15.38
N VAL A 578 6.75 -31.05 15.31
CA VAL A 578 7.46 -30.05 16.09
C VAL A 578 7.47 -28.71 15.38
N GLN A 579 7.02 -27.68 16.09
CA GLN A 579 7.32 -26.30 15.79
C GLN A 579 8.61 -25.88 16.49
N VAL A 580 9.51 -25.18 15.80
CA VAL A 580 10.75 -24.63 16.37
C VAL A 580 11.00 -23.22 15.84
N ILE A 581 11.47 -22.32 16.72
CA ILE A 581 11.79 -20.93 16.37
C ILE A 581 12.99 -20.43 17.18
N PRO A 582 13.91 -19.64 16.58
CA PRO A 582 14.98 -19.00 17.35
C PRO A 582 14.42 -17.87 18.22
N ASP A 583 15.10 -17.60 19.33
CA ASP A 583 14.90 -16.39 20.12
C ASP A 583 15.32 -15.14 19.32
N LYS A 584 14.75 -13.98 19.66
CA LYS A 584 15.06 -12.70 18.99
C LYS A 584 16.56 -12.38 19.03
N ASP A 585 17.22 -12.71 20.15
CA ASP A 585 18.65 -12.52 20.35
C ASP A 585 19.46 -13.79 20.08
N PHE A 586 18.97 -14.71 19.25
CA PHE A 586 19.62 -15.99 18.96
C PHE A 586 21.09 -15.84 18.55
N ALA A 587 21.43 -14.79 17.80
CA ALA A 587 22.82 -14.50 17.42
C ALA A 587 23.76 -14.48 18.65
N SER A 588 23.29 -13.93 19.76
CA SER A 588 24.02 -13.78 21.03
C SER A 588 23.79 -14.93 22.00
N ASN A 589 22.52 -15.29 22.24
CA ASN A 589 22.15 -16.20 23.32
C ASN A 589 22.06 -17.68 22.90
N LYS A 590 21.97 -17.95 21.58
CA LYS A 590 21.80 -19.30 21.00
C LYS A 590 20.57 -20.06 21.53
N MET A 591 19.52 -19.33 21.90
CA MET A 591 18.30 -19.86 22.51
C MET A 591 17.24 -20.20 21.46
N ILE A 592 16.64 -21.37 21.56
CA ILE A 592 15.52 -21.78 20.72
C ILE A 592 14.32 -22.19 21.58
N TYR A 593 13.13 -22.05 20.99
CA TYR A 593 11.88 -22.53 21.55
C TYR A 593 11.29 -23.60 20.64
N ALA A 594 10.77 -24.67 21.24
CA ALA A 594 10.15 -25.75 20.50
C ALA A 594 8.94 -26.32 21.23
N ALA A 595 7.96 -26.79 20.46
CA ALA A 595 6.75 -27.42 20.97
C ALA A 595 6.12 -28.32 19.91
N SER A 596 5.21 -29.23 20.29
CA SER A 596 4.57 -30.16 19.34
C SER A 596 3.07 -30.00 19.22
N ASP A 597 2.51 -30.51 18.12
CA ASP A 597 1.08 -30.54 17.82
C ASP A 597 0.29 -31.61 18.59
N SER A 598 0.96 -32.47 19.37
CA SER A 598 0.27 -33.45 20.20
C SER A 598 -0.43 -32.76 21.38
N PRO A 599 -1.59 -33.25 21.85
CA PRO A 599 -2.20 -32.78 23.10
C PRO A 599 -1.35 -33.05 24.35
N GLY A 600 -1.50 -32.22 25.39
CA GLY A 600 -0.88 -32.39 26.72
C GLY A 600 0.55 -31.84 26.84
N ARG A 601 0.95 -30.92 25.96
CA ARG A 601 2.36 -30.55 25.73
C ARG A 601 2.77 -29.23 26.32
N LYS A 602 4.08 -29.05 26.32
CA LYS A 602 4.81 -27.96 26.96
C LYS A 602 5.52 -27.16 25.89
N VAL A 603 5.76 -25.89 26.20
CA VAL A 603 6.68 -25.07 25.40
C VAL A 603 8.05 -25.21 26.04
N MET A 604 9.00 -25.70 25.25
CA MET A 604 10.33 -26.06 25.72
C MET A 604 11.35 -25.05 25.21
N ARG A 605 12.38 -24.83 26.01
CA ARG A 605 13.51 -23.96 25.73
C ARG A 605 14.81 -24.75 25.73
N TRP A 606 15.68 -24.44 24.79
CA TRP A 606 17.01 -25.03 24.67
C TRP A 606 18.05 -23.98 24.30
N GLN A 607 19.23 -24.06 24.93
CA GLN A 607 20.40 -23.26 24.58
C GLN A 607 21.42 -24.12 23.84
N ILE A 608 21.65 -23.83 22.57
CA ILE A 608 22.59 -24.61 21.76
C ILE A 608 24.00 -24.52 22.34
N GLY A 609 24.66 -25.68 22.48
CA GLY A 609 26.01 -25.81 23.03
C GLY A 609 26.11 -25.78 24.55
N THR A 610 25.03 -25.43 25.28
CA THR A 610 25.04 -25.32 26.75
C THR A 610 24.03 -26.26 27.41
N SER A 611 22.82 -26.36 26.87
CA SER A 611 21.78 -27.22 27.41
C SER A 611 22.16 -28.69 27.27
N ILE A 612 21.94 -29.45 28.35
CA ILE A 612 21.97 -30.92 28.36
C ILE A 612 20.55 -31.49 28.49
N GLY A 613 19.53 -30.64 28.45
CA GLY A 613 18.14 -31.03 28.47
C GLY A 613 17.18 -29.90 28.24
N TRP A 614 15.99 -30.26 27.74
CA TRP A 614 14.92 -29.30 27.48
C TRP A 614 14.39 -28.70 28.78
N THR A 615 14.33 -27.37 28.85
CA THR A 615 13.74 -26.65 29.98
C THR A 615 12.29 -26.31 29.65
N ASP A 616 11.36 -26.80 30.46
CA ASP A 616 9.96 -26.43 30.35
C ASP A 616 9.76 -24.99 30.84
N ILE A 617 9.16 -24.15 29.99
CA ILE A 617 8.83 -22.77 30.31
C ILE A 617 7.33 -22.53 30.44
N PHE A 618 6.49 -23.57 30.37
CA PHE A 618 5.04 -23.52 30.56
C PHE A 618 4.65 -24.19 31.88
N ARG A 619 3.93 -23.48 32.76
CA ARG A 619 3.69 -23.93 34.16
C ARG A 619 2.78 -25.17 34.29
N ASN A 620 1.92 -25.42 33.31
CA ASN A 620 0.91 -26.50 33.31
C ASN A 620 1.10 -27.42 32.10
N ASN A 621 0.02 -28.04 31.60
CA ASN A 621 0.00 -28.70 30.29
C ASN A 621 -0.93 -27.92 29.36
N MET A 622 -0.52 -27.72 28.11
CA MET A 622 -1.46 -27.31 27.06
C MET A 622 -2.20 -28.55 26.58
N ASN A 623 -3.51 -28.61 26.81
CA ASN A 623 -4.33 -29.74 26.35
C ASN A 623 -4.62 -29.70 24.84
N ASP A 624 -4.22 -28.61 24.17
CA ASP A 624 -4.42 -28.34 22.75
C ASP A 624 -3.06 -28.50 22.03
N GLY A 625 -3.05 -28.91 20.76
CA GLY A 625 -1.82 -29.08 19.96
C GLY A 625 -1.27 -27.75 19.47
N ILE A 626 0.05 -27.55 19.42
CA ILE A 626 0.68 -26.30 18.94
C ILE A 626 1.01 -26.39 17.45
N TYR A 627 0.44 -25.47 16.65
CA TYR A 627 0.57 -25.44 15.18
C TYR A 627 1.39 -24.24 14.66
N GLY A 628 1.75 -23.31 15.55
CA GLY A 628 2.60 -22.18 15.19
C GLY A 628 3.29 -21.59 16.41
N LEU A 629 4.55 -21.20 16.22
CA LEU A 629 5.32 -20.39 17.15
C LEU A 629 5.74 -19.10 16.45
N ALA A 630 5.72 -17.98 17.19
CA ALA A 630 6.25 -16.72 16.71
C ALA A 630 6.99 -16.01 17.84
N VAL A 631 8.07 -15.31 17.52
CA VAL A 631 8.80 -14.45 18.45
C VAL A 631 8.78 -13.05 17.88
N GLU A 632 8.26 -12.10 18.67
CA GLU A 632 8.22 -10.68 18.31
C GLU A 632 8.65 -9.88 19.55
N ASP A 633 9.57 -8.92 19.35
CA ASP A 633 10.26 -8.23 20.43
C ASP A 633 10.82 -9.22 21.48
N ASN A 634 10.32 -9.15 22.72
CA ASN A 634 10.70 -10.03 23.82
C ASN A 634 9.55 -10.98 24.24
N ALA A 635 8.59 -11.23 23.34
CA ALA A 635 7.46 -12.12 23.58
C ALA A 635 7.52 -13.37 22.69
N LEU A 636 7.21 -14.51 23.30
CA LEU A 636 6.98 -15.78 22.60
C LEU A 636 5.48 -16.04 22.53
N TYR A 637 5.01 -16.36 21.34
CA TYR A 637 3.64 -16.71 21.05
C TYR A 637 3.54 -18.18 20.66
N ALA A 638 2.52 -18.86 21.16
CA ALA A 638 2.18 -20.22 20.78
C ALA A 638 0.71 -20.30 20.37
N LEU A 639 0.47 -20.67 19.11
CA LEU A 639 -0.86 -20.88 18.57
C LEU A 639 -1.25 -22.34 18.70
N THR A 640 -2.25 -22.60 19.52
CA THR A 640 -2.80 -23.96 19.72
C THR A 640 -4.10 -24.17 18.98
N TYR A 641 -4.38 -25.40 18.57
CA TYR A 641 -5.65 -25.85 18.01
C TYR A 641 -6.14 -27.12 18.72
N ASN A 642 -7.43 -27.15 19.04
CA ASN A 642 -8.11 -28.29 19.60
C ASN A 642 -9.00 -28.96 18.53
N PRO A 643 -8.67 -30.18 18.07
CA PRO A 643 -9.47 -30.86 17.04
C PRO A 643 -10.86 -31.28 17.52
N GLY A 644 -11.06 -31.52 18.81
CA GLY A 644 -12.36 -31.89 19.36
C GLY A 644 -13.32 -30.71 19.52
N ALA A 645 -12.78 -29.52 19.82
CA ALA A 645 -13.55 -28.29 19.92
C ALA A 645 -13.58 -27.48 18.62
N MET A 646 -12.74 -27.82 17.64
CA MET A 646 -12.51 -27.07 16.40
C MET A 646 -12.21 -25.58 16.65
N GLN A 647 -11.40 -25.32 17.67
CA GLN A 647 -11.09 -23.97 18.15
C GLN A 647 -9.61 -23.79 18.38
N SER A 648 -9.15 -22.56 18.13
CA SER A 648 -7.77 -22.16 18.31
C SER A 648 -7.61 -21.21 19.49
N LYS A 649 -6.41 -21.15 20.05
CA LYS A 649 -6.08 -20.29 21.18
C LYS A 649 -4.65 -19.79 21.04
N LEU A 650 -4.47 -18.48 21.18
CA LEU A 650 -3.17 -17.85 21.17
C LEU A 650 -2.67 -17.71 22.60
N TRP A 651 -1.50 -18.23 22.89
CA TRP A 651 -0.80 -18.11 24.16
C TRP A 651 0.37 -17.15 24.03
N ARG A 652 0.65 -16.39 25.08
CA ARG A 652 1.76 -15.43 25.13
C ARG A 652 2.61 -15.61 26.38
N CYS A 653 3.92 -15.51 26.20
CA CYS A 653 4.93 -15.47 27.26
C CYS A 653 5.84 -14.25 27.07
N CYS A 654 5.88 -13.36 28.06
CA CYS A 654 6.84 -12.26 28.08
C CYS A 654 8.19 -12.72 28.68
N LEU A 655 9.30 -12.26 28.11
CA LEU A 655 10.67 -12.58 28.55
C LEU A 655 10.96 -14.09 28.61
N PRO A 656 10.70 -14.85 27.53
CA PRO A 656 10.81 -16.32 27.52
C PRO A 656 12.24 -16.83 27.82
N ALA A 657 13.26 -16.00 27.56
CA ALA A 657 14.68 -16.33 27.79
C ALA A 657 15.03 -16.47 29.28
N THR A 658 14.41 -15.69 30.17
CA THR A 658 14.72 -15.67 31.62
C THR A 658 13.66 -16.36 32.47
N VAL A 659 12.55 -16.77 31.85
CA VAL A 659 11.47 -17.49 32.51
C VAL A 659 11.95 -18.81 33.14
N SER A 660 11.42 -19.08 34.32
CA SER A 660 11.51 -20.34 35.05
C SER A 660 10.09 -20.84 35.35
N LEU A 661 9.95 -22.11 35.75
CA LEU A 661 8.67 -22.69 36.19
C LEU A 661 7.99 -21.90 37.34
N SER A 662 8.74 -21.04 38.03
CA SER A 662 8.25 -20.17 39.09
C SER A 662 7.89 -18.73 38.66
N SER A 663 8.29 -18.30 37.45
CA SER A 663 8.26 -16.88 37.05
C SER A 663 7.39 -16.51 35.82
N ALA A 664 6.91 -17.45 35.00
CA ALA A 664 5.99 -17.11 33.89
C ALA A 664 4.51 -17.12 34.28
N LYS A 665 3.79 -16.04 33.95
CA LYS A 665 2.34 -16.07 33.72
C LYS A 665 2.12 -16.08 32.22
N TRP A 666 1.90 -17.27 31.66
CA TRP A 666 1.35 -17.37 30.31
C TRP A 666 -0.08 -16.86 30.32
N GLU A 667 -0.40 -16.01 29.36
CA GLU A 667 -1.75 -15.50 29.13
C GLU A 667 -2.28 -16.10 27.83
N SER A 668 -3.61 -16.24 27.70
CA SER A 668 -4.19 -16.75 26.47
C SER A 668 -5.47 -16.05 26.09
N SER A 669 -5.69 -15.97 24.78
CA SER A 669 -6.92 -15.51 24.16
C SER A 669 -7.41 -16.60 23.20
N GLY A 670 -8.58 -17.15 23.50
CA GLY A 670 -9.21 -18.20 22.69
C GLY A 670 -10.09 -17.61 21.60
N THR A 671 -10.09 -18.25 20.43
CA THR A 671 -11.11 -18.00 19.41
C THR A 671 -12.48 -18.46 19.93
N ASN A 672 -13.52 -17.72 19.57
CA ASN A 672 -14.90 -18.00 19.97
C ASN A 672 -15.87 -17.35 18.98
N ALA A 673 -17.18 -17.41 19.24
CA ALA A 673 -18.20 -16.79 18.39
C ALA A 673 -18.05 -15.26 18.20
N ALA A 674 -17.32 -14.56 19.08
CA ALA A 674 -16.98 -13.14 18.88
C ALA A 674 -15.81 -12.93 17.92
N THR A 675 -14.99 -13.96 17.67
CA THR A 675 -13.94 -13.94 16.64
C THR A 675 -14.55 -13.98 15.24
N ASP A 676 -15.56 -14.82 15.06
CA ASP A 676 -16.28 -14.99 13.81
C ASP A 676 -17.78 -15.11 14.11
N ALA A 677 -18.51 -14.02 13.85
CA ALA A 677 -19.94 -13.96 14.15
C ALA A 677 -20.77 -14.98 13.35
N SER A 678 -20.24 -15.48 12.23
CA SER A 678 -20.90 -16.49 11.40
C SER A 678 -20.49 -17.92 11.72
N ASP A 679 -19.42 -18.14 12.50
CA ASP A 679 -18.90 -19.47 12.79
C ASP A 679 -18.15 -19.52 14.13
N ALA A 680 -18.70 -20.23 15.11
CA ALA A 680 -18.06 -20.38 16.42
C ALA A 680 -16.82 -21.32 16.42
N TYR A 681 -16.56 -22.02 15.31
CA TYR A 681 -15.48 -22.97 15.13
C TYR A 681 -14.38 -22.36 14.25
N VAL A 682 -13.36 -21.78 14.86
CA VAL A 682 -12.27 -21.10 14.13
C VAL A 682 -10.97 -21.89 14.31
N ALA A 683 -10.59 -22.64 13.27
CA ALA A 683 -9.38 -23.43 13.21
C ALA A 683 -8.23 -22.67 12.52
N PHE A 684 -7.13 -22.47 13.24
CA PHE A 684 -5.88 -21.89 12.78
C PHE A 684 -4.80 -22.97 12.89
N ASN A 685 -4.82 -23.92 11.95
CA ASN A 685 -3.94 -25.09 11.96
C ASN A 685 -3.27 -25.32 10.58
N ALA A 686 -3.07 -24.25 9.82
CA ALA A 686 -2.35 -24.31 8.55
C ALA A 686 -0.94 -24.88 8.75
N SER A 687 -0.54 -25.81 7.88
CA SER A 687 0.72 -26.55 7.99
C SER A 687 1.60 -26.19 6.81
N PRO A 688 2.92 -25.98 7.00
CA PRO A 688 3.70 -26.37 8.19
C PRO A 688 3.75 -25.33 9.32
N GLN A 689 3.42 -24.05 9.06
CA GLN A 689 3.55 -22.94 10.02
C GLN A 689 2.27 -22.10 10.06
N ALA A 690 1.43 -22.26 11.09
CA ALA A 690 0.11 -21.61 11.15
C ALA A 690 0.15 -20.13 11.55
N LEU A 691 1.18 -19.71 12.30
CA LEU A 691 1.29 -18.37 12.88
C LEU A 691 2.41 -17.60 12.19
N LYS A 692 2.11 -16.38 11.72
CA LYS A 692 3.10 -15.44 11.18
C LYS A 692 3.14 -14.17 12.04
N SER A 693 4.32 -13.53 12.16
CA SER A 693 4.47 -12.23 12.82
C SER A 693 4.94 -11.15 11.85
N SER A 694 4.64 -9.90 12.22
CA SER A 694 5.20 -8.70 11.62
C SER A 694 5.39 -7.65 12.72
N SER A 695 6.23 -6.65 12.45
CA SER A 695 6.60 -5.61 13.42
C SER A 695 5.41 -4.90 14.07
N GLY A 696 5.65 -4.42 15.29
CA GLY A 696 4.64 -3.77 16.12
C GLY A 696 3.68 -4.73 16.80
N GLY A 697 4.09 -5.98 17.01
CA GLY A 697 3.31 -6.98 17.76
C GLY A 697 2.13 -7.56 16.98
N LYS A 698 2.15 -7.53 15.65
CA LYS A 698 1.04 -8.04 14.84
C LYS A 698 1.25 -9.50 14.49
N LEU A 699 0.23 -10.31 14.71
CA LEU A 699 0.24 -11.74 14.40
C LEU A 699 -0.89 -12.08 13.44
N TRP A 700 -0.64 -13.06 12.56
CA TRP A 700 -1.53 -13.40 11.46
C TRP A 700 -1.74 -14.90 11.38
N ALA A 701 -2.95 -15.31 11.04
CA ALA A 701 -3.32 -16.70 10.82
C ALA A 701 -4.48 -16.80 9.81
N ILE A 702 -4.47 -17.86 9.01
CA ILE A 702 -5.58 -18.19 8.10
C ILE A 702 -6.51 -19.21 8.78
N LYS A 703 -7.81 -19.05 8.54
CA LYS A 703 -8.82 -20.03 8.91
C LYS A 703 -8.82 -21.15 7.87
N THR A 704 -8.79 -22.39 8.33
CA THR A 704 -8.66 -23.60 7.50
C THR A 704 -9.92 -24.46 7.44
N ASN A 705 -11.00 -24.01 8.09
CA ASN A 705 -12.28 -24.69 8.15
C ASN A 705 -13.43 -23.73 7.82
N GLY A 706 -14.52 -24.26 7.25
CA GLY A 706 -15.68 -23.45 6.89
C GLY A 706 -15.31 -22.36 5.88
N VAL A 707 -15.85 -21.16 6.06
CA VAL A 707 -15.59 -20.02 5.17
C VAL A 707 -14.17 -19.49 5.35
N ASN A 708 -13.42 -19.38 4.25
CA ASN A 708 -12.06 -18.87 4.21
C ASN A 708 -11.95 -17.45 4.73
N ARG A 709 -11.00 -17.22 5.64
CA ARG A 709 -10.74 -15.92 6.26
C ARG A 709 -9.28 -15.77 6.67
N LEU A 710 -8.78 -14.55 6.55
CA LEU A 710 -7.53 -14.12 7.17
C LEU A 710 -7.82 -13.37 8.47
N TYR A 711 -7.07 -13.66 9.52
CA TYR A 711 -7.17 -12.97 10.80
C TYR A 711 -5.85 -12.33 11.20
N ARG A 712 -5.97 -11.18 11.88
CA ARG A 712 -4.87 -10.47 12.53
C ARG A 712 -5.19 -10.25 13.99
N VAL A 713 -4.19 -10.32 14.86
CA VAL A 713 -4.29 -9.76 16.21
C VAL A 713 -3.15 -8.77 16.43
N ASP A 714 -3.48 -7.63 17.02
CA ASP A 714 -2.53 -6.58 17.35
C ASP A 714 -2.19 -6.69 18.83
N ASP A 715 -1.00 -7.22 19.13
CA ASP A 715 -0.46 -7.29 20.49
C ASP A 715 0.67 -6.27 20.65
N VAL A 716 0.28 -4.99 20.69
CA VAL A 716 1.23 -3.88 20.82
C VAL A 716 1.80 -3.88 22.24
N MET A 717 2.99 -4.47 22.41
CA MET A 717 3.76 -4.39 23.65
C MET A 717 4.29 -2.96 23.84
N THR A 718 3.49 -2.09 24.43
CA THR A 718 3.98 -0.73 24.77
C THR A 718 4.79 -0.82 26.06
N GLU A 719 6.06 -0.42 26.03
CA GLU A 719 6.84 -0.25 27.26
C GLU A 719 6.15 0.74 28.21
N LEU A 720 6.19 0.43 29.50
CA LEU A 720 5.63 1.30 30.52
C LEU A 720 6.52 2.54 30.68
N ALA A 721 6.09 3.68 30.14
CA ALA A 721 6.90 4.90 30.11
C ALA A 721 7.04 5.55 31.50
N LEU A 722 8.18 5.31 32.15
CA LEU A 722 8.57 5.96 33.40
C LEU A 722 8.97 7.43 33.15
N GLN A 723 8.41 8.35 33.93
CA GLN A 723 8.67 9.80 33.79
C GLN A 723 9.57 10.34 34.91
N ALA A 724 9.37 9.91 36.15
CA ALA A 724 10.18 10.36 37.29
C ALA A 724 10.23 9.29 38.41
N PRO A 725 11.30 9.26 39.21
CA PRO A 725 12.55 10.00 39.03
C PRO A 725 13.33 9.54 37.78
N ASP A 726 14.23 10.40 37.30
CA ASP A 726 15.19 10.03 36.24
C ASP A 726 16.11 8.90 36.73
N ASP A 727 16.66 8.13 35.79
CA ASP A 727 17.63 7.10 36.13
C ASP A 727 18.91 7.73 36.73
N GLY A 728 19.37 7.20 37.86
CA GLY A 728 20.47 7.74 38.65
C GLY A 728 20.11 8.97 39.51
N TYR A 729 18.82 9.31 39.68
CA TYR A 729 18.38 10.46 40.46
C TYR A 729 18.93 10.45 41.90
N VAL A 730 19.38 11.62 42.39
CA VAL A 730 19.95 11.77 43.73
C VAL A 730 18.91 12.38 44.68
N VAL A 731 18.48 11.60 45.67
CA VAL A 731 17.55 12.00 46.72
C VAL A 731 18.27 12.84 47.76
N ALA A 732 17.78 14.06 47.99
CA ALA A 732 18.33 14.93 49.02
C ALA A 732 18.09 14.36 50.43
N VAL A 733 19.11 14.47 51.28
CA VAL A 733 19.03 14.09 52.69
C VAL A 733 19.04 15.34 53.55
N ASN A 734 18.17 15.37 54.57
CA ASN A 734 18.19 16.43 55.57
C ASN A 734 19.53 16.41 56.33
N ARG A 735 20.30 17.50 56.21
CA ARG A 735 21.65 17.61 56.80
C ARG A 735 21.70 17.56 58.33
N VAL A 736 20.57 17.76 59.00
CA VAL A 736 20.46 17.73 60.46
C VAL A 736 19.98 16.37 60.96
N THR A 737 18.99 15.75 60.29
CA THR A 737 18.38 14.50 60.77
C THR A 737 18.91 13.24 60.07
N GLY A 738 19.59 13.36 58.93
CA GLY A 738 20.05 12.22 58.14
C GLY A 738 18.95 11.46 57.39
N ILE A 739 17.72 11.97 57.41
CA ILE A 739 16.56 11.33 56.77
C ILE A 739 16.44 11.79 55.32
N ALA A 740 16.25 10.86 54.40
CA ALA A 740 15.98 11.14 52.98
C ALA A 740 14.61 11.83 52.79
N GLN A 741 14.50 12.68 51.77
CA GLN A 741 13.20 13.21 51.35
C GLN A 741 12.35 12.14 50.66
N ASP A 742 11.02 12.33 50.66
CA ASP A 742 10.11 11.49 49.89
C ASP A 742 10.34 11.68 48.39
N ILE A 743 10.23 10.58 47.65
CA ILE A 743 10.48 10.52 46.21
C ILE A 743 9.14 10.46 45.49
N LYS A 744 8.98 11.30 44.47
CA LYS A 744 7.81 11.26 43.58
C LYS A 744 8.10 10.30 42.41
N PHE A 745 7.39 9.19 42.39
CA PHE A 745 7.36 8.26 41.26
C PHE A 745 6.24 8.65 40.31
N VAL A 746 6.53 8.73 39.02
CA VAL A 746 5.59 9.15 37.97
C VAL A 746 5.79 8.27 36.74
N TRP A 747 4.69 7.78 36.17
CA TRP A 747 4.68 7.04 34.90
C TRP A 747 3.42 7.37 34.10
N LYS A 748 3.51 7.20 32.77
CA LYS A 748 2.34 7.34 31.90
C LYS A 748 1.42 6.13 32.08
N ARG A 749 0.10 6.35 32.04
CA ARG A 749 -0.87 5.26 31.99
C ARG A 749 -0.59 4.36 30.79
N ALA A 750 -0.54 3.06 31.01
CA ALA A 750 -0.45 2.09 29.94
C ALA A 750 -1.85 1.58 29.61
N PHE A 751 -2.30 1.77 28.36
CA PHE A 751 -3.63 1.35 27.91
C PHE A 751 -4.75 1.85 28.85
N ASP A 752 -5.69 0.96 29.21
CA ASP A 752 -6.75 1.18 30.18
C ASP A 752 -6.40 0.67 31.58
N ALA A 753 -5.11 0.49 31.92
CA ALA A 753 -4.72 -0.04 33.21
C ALA A 753 -5.34 0.75 34.37
N THR A 754 -5.92 0.01 35.32
CA THR A 754 -6.61 0.52 36.50
C THR A 754 -5.81 0.28 37.77
N GLU A 755 -4.82 -0.62 37.71
CA GLU A 755 -3.99 -0.96 38.86
C GLU A 755 -2.55 -1.26 38.45
N TYR A 756 -1.62 -0.79 39.28
CA TYR A 756 -0.18 -0.95 39.15
C TYR A 756 0.43 -1.46 40.46
N GLU A 757 1.61 -2.08 40.39
CA GLU A 757 2.49 -2.29 41.54
C GLU A 757 3.83 -1.59 41.31
N LEU A 758 4.16 -0.64 42.19
CA LEU A 758 5.51 -0.07 42.31
C LEU A 758 6.35 -0.99 43.21
N SER A 759 7.47 -1.50 42.68
CA SER A 759 8.45 -2.29 43.42
C SER A 759 9.73 -1.48 43.64
N ILE A 760 10.32 -1.56 44.84
CA ILE A 760 11.61 -0.95 45.19
C ILE A 760 12.49 -2.00 45.86
N ALA A 761 13.78 -2.10 45.49
CA ALA A 761 14.74 -3.09 45.97
C ALA A 761 16.16 -2.52 46.17
N MET A 762 17.04 -3.28 46.83
CA MET A 762 18.47 -2.94 46.99
C MET A 762 19.34 -3.41 45.81
N ASP A 763 18.83 -4.33 45.00
CA ASP A 763 19.49 -4.91 43.83
C ASP A 763 18.61 -4.79 42.59
N GLU A 764 19.25 -4.75 41.42
CA GLU A 764 18.60 -4.58 40.12
C GLU A 764 17.74 -5.79 39.74
N GLU A 765 18.07 -6.98 40.25
CA GLU A 765 17.28 -8.19 40.04
C GLU A 765 16.07 -8.32 40.98
N PHE A 766 15.86 -7.35 41.88
CA PHE A 766 14.78 -7.32 42.89
C PHE A 766 14.72 -8.57 43.79
N LYS A 767 15.88 -9.19 44.10
CA LYS A 767 16.00 -10.32 45.04
C LYS A 767 15.90 -9.86 46.49
N VAL A 768 16.24 -8.61 46.78
CA VAL A 768 16.18 -7.96 48.10
C VAL A 768 15.15 -6.82 48.05
N PRO A 769 13.85 -7.13 48.07
CA PRO A 769 12.79 -6.13 47.98
C PRO A 769 12.68 -5.31 49.29
N ILE A 770 12.48 -4.02 49.13
CA ILE A 770 12.21 -3.06 50.22
C ILE A 770 10.71 -2.75 50.28
N ALA A 771 10.07 -2.61 49.11
CA ALA A 771 8.67 -2.23 49.01
C ALA A 771 7.98 -2.86 47.81
N ARG A 772 6.69 -3.18 47.97
CA ARG A 772 5.74 -3.42 46.88
C ARG A 772 4.46 -2.66 47.22
N ILE A 773 4.09 -1.70 46.38
CA ILE A 773 3.01 -0.76 46.65
C ILE A 773 2.01 -0.85 45.51
N THR A 774 0.78 -1.24 45.83
CA THR A 774 -0.34 -1.24 44.87
C THR A 774 -0.87 0.18 44.68
N VAL A 775 -1.04 0.59 43.43
CA VAL A 775 -1.54 1.91 43.04
C VAL A 775 -2.71 1.71 42.09
N THR A 776 -3.92 2.00 42.57
CA THR A 776 -5.13 2.02 41.75
C THR A 776 -5.28 3.42 41.15
N SER A 777 -5.24 3.54 39.83
CA SER A 777 -5.40 4.80 39.12
C SER A 777 -5.76 4.56 37.66
N ASP A 778 -6.70 5.34 37.15
CA ASP A 778 -7.10 5.42 35.74
C ASP A 778 -6.69 6.77 35.11
N ASP A 779 -5.87 7.57 35.80
CA ASP A 779 -5.38 8.84 35.30
C ASP A 779 -4.36 8.63 34.17
N SER A 780 -4.32 9.55 33.20
CA SER A 780 -3.36 9.51 32.07
C SER A 780 -1.89 9.57 32.50
N THR A 781 -1.63 10.09 33.71
CA THR A 781 -0.34 10.08 34.38
C THR A 781 -0.55 9.63 35.82
N VAL A 782 0.09 8.53 36.19
CA VAL A 782 0.00 7.97 37.54
C VAL A 782 1.18 8.48 38.36
N SER A 783 0.92 8.89 39.59
CA SER A 783 1.99 9.34 40.48
C SER A 783 1.78 8.91 41.93
N LEU A 784 2.89 8.66 42.62
CA LEU A 784 2.92 8.26 44.02
C LEU A 784 4.15 8.86 44.71
N PHE A 785 3.98 9.37 45.93
CA PHE A 785 5.09 9.68 46.81
C PHE A 785 5.42 8.48 47.69
N ALA A 786 6.69 8.06 47.72
CA ALA A 786 7.16 7.03 48.65
C ALA A 786 8.47 7.48 49.32
N GLY A 787 8.57 7.25 50.63
CA GLY A 787 9.69 7.72 51.44
C GLY A 787 9.37 7.76 52.94
N PRO A 788 10.28 8.32 53.76
CA PRO A 788 10.18 8.26 55.22
C PRO A 788 8.96 8.97 55.83
N GLN A 789 8.41 9.97 55.11
CA GLN A 789 7.25 10.77 55.54
C GLN A 789 5.93 10.32 54.91
N ALA A 790 5.96 9.37 53.97
CA ALA A 790 4.77 8.80 53.37
C ALA A 790 3.97 7.93 54.36
N GLU A 791 2.74 7.58 54.00
CA GLU A 791 1.84 6.77 54.82
C GLU A 791 1.69 5.34 54.28
N GLY A 792 1.30 4.40 55.16
CA GLY A 792 1.01 3.02 54.79
C GLY A 792 2.19 2.28 54.14
N ALA A 793 1.91 1.51 53.09
CA ALA A 793 2.92 0.71 52.37
C ALA A 793 3.96 1.58 51.62
N ALA A 794 3.68 2.87 51.40
CA ALA A 794 4.61 3.80 50.78
C ALA A 794 5.61 4.43 51.76
N ARG A 795 5.48 4.15 53.08
CA ARG A 795 6.42 4.62 54.10
C ARG A 795 7.67 3.77 54.14
N LEU A 796 8.80 4.32 53.68
CA LEU A 796 10.04 3.58 53.47
C LEU A 796 11.21 4.17 54.28
N SER A 797 12.08 3.30 54.79
CA SER A 797 13.35 3.71 55.38
C SER A 797 14.47 3.56 54.36
N LEU A 798 14.96 4.70 53.86
CA LEU A 798 16.03 4.77 52.88
C LEU A 798 17.32 5.28 53.54
N SER A 799 18.40 4.51 53.46
CA SER A 799 19.66 4.81 54.12
C SER A 799 20.51 5.78 53.29
N ALA A 800 21.10 6.79 53.95
CA ALA A 800 22.00 7.73 53.30
C ALA A 800 23.23 7.02 52.69
N GLY A 801 23.62 7.42 51.47
CA GLY A 801 24.75 6.85 50.74
C GLY A 801 24.48 5.53 50.01
N MET A 802 23.24 5.02 50.02
CA MET A 802 22.87 3.77 49.34
C MET A 802 22.21 4.02 47.97
N THR A 803 22.34 3.03 47.09
CA THR A 803 21.63 2.94 45.81
C THR A 803 20.45 1.99 45.93
N TYR A 804 19.34 2.34 45.29
CA TYR A 804 18.14 1.55 45.23
C TYR A 804 17.61 1.48 43.80
N TYR A 805 16.87 0.42 43.51
CA TYR A 805 16.27 0.17 42.20
C TYR A 805 14.76 0.15 42.30
N TRP A 806 14.07 0.67 41.30
CA TRP A 806 12.61 0.69 41.25
C TRP A 806 12.09 0.34 39.87
N ARG A 807 10.89 -0.24 39.83
CA ARG A 807 10.15 -0.55 38.61
C ARG A 807 8.66 -0.52 38.87
N VAL A 808 7.87 -0.36 37.82
CA VAL A 808 6.41 -0.40 37.88
C VAL A 808 5.91 -1.54 37.01
N ARG A 809 4.90 -2.25 37.48
CA ARG A 809 4.16 -3.23 36.68
C ARG A 809 2.68 -2.95 36.68
N VAL A 810 1.98 -3.24 35.59
CA VAL A 810 0.51 -3.27 35.56
C VAL A 810 0.02 -4.54 36.26
N THR A 811 -1.02 -4.41 37.08
CA THR A 811 -1.68 -5.55 37.75
C THR A 811 -3.14 -5.74 37.33
N GLU A 812 -3.81 -4.68 36.84
CA GLU A 812 -5.14 -4.76 36.20
C GLU A 812 -5.26 -3.86 34.96
N PRO A 813 -5.91 -4.33 33.87
CA PRO A 813 -6.37 -5.71 33.66
C PRO A 813 -5.19 -6.70 33.56
N LEU A 814 -5.45 -8.02 33.54
CA LEU A 814 -4.47 -9.14 33.59
C LEU A 814 -3.46 -9.15 32.41
N PHE A 815 -2.66 -8.10 32.30
CA PHE A 815 -1.53 -7.93 31.41
C PHE A 815 -0.35 -7.48 32.26
N ARG A 816 0.63 -8.36 32.46
CA ARG A 816 1.80 -8.05 33.32
C ARG A 816 2.91 -7.34 32.55
N ILE A 817 2.63 -6.13 32.08
CA ILE A 817 3.65 -5.25 31.51
C ILE A 817 4.46 -4.66 32.67
N SER A 818 5.78 -4.80 32.63
CA SER A 818 6.70 -4.23 33.61
C SER A 818 7.63 -3.23 32.92
N SER A 819 7.99 -2.15 33.59
CA SER A 819 9.05 -1.26 33.15
C SER A 819 10.41 -1.91 33.36
N GLU A 820 11.41 -1.48 32.59
CA GLU A 820 12.82 -1.66 32.96
C GLU A 820 13.09 -1.01 34.33
N PRO A 821 14.00 -1.59 35.15
CA PRO A 821 14.44 -0.97 36.39
C PRO A 821 15.12 0.38 36.17
N ARG A 822 14.90 1.32 37.07
CA ARG A 822 15.70 2.54 37.20
C ARG A 822 16.36 2.60 38.57
N ALA A 823 17.54 3.19 38.64
CA ALA A 823 18.28 3.42 39.88
C ALA A 823 17.99 4.82 40.44
N PHE A 824 18.05 4.95 41.77
CA PHE A 824 18.20 6.24 42.45
C PHE A 824 19.18 6.11 43.61
N HIS A 825 19.87 7.20 43.93
CA HIS A 825 20.88 7.27 44.97
C HIS A 825 20.42 8.18 46.11
N VAL A 826 20.55 7.73 47.35
CA VAL A 826 20.32 8.61 48.50
C VAL A 826 21.61 9.36 48.82
N GLY A 827 21.57 10.69 48.81
CA GLY A 827 22.75 11.53 49.05
C GLY A 827 23.48 11.17 50.35
N SER A 828 24.80 11.35 50.37
CA SER A 828 25.61 11.13 51.57
C SER A 828 25.51 12.31 52.54
N LEU A 829 25.69 12.04 53.84
CA LEU A 829 25.87 13.09 54.84
C LEU A 829 27.22 13.78 54.61
N GLY A 830 27.21 14.99 54.06
CA GLY A 830 28.42 15.81 53.94
C GLY A 830 28.98 16.17 55.31
N VAL A 831 30.27 15.93 55.52
CA VAL A 831 30.99 16.33 56.74
C VAL A 831 31.06 17.86 56.80
N THR A 832 30.50 18.46 57.86
CA THR A 832 30.53 19.91 58.10
C THR A 832 31.97 20.37 58.39
N PRO A 833 32.56 21.33 57.65
CA PRO A 833 33.82 21.96 58.05
C PRO A 833 33.62 22.92 59.25
N PRO A 834 34.66 23.21 60.06
CA PRO A 834 34.52 23.91 61.33
C PRO A 834 34.18 25.40 61.17
N VAL A 835 33.39 25.89 62.12
CA VAL A 835 32.92 27.27 62.28
C VAL A 835 34.09 28.26 62.39
N VAL A 836 34.09 29.30 61.56
CA VAL A 836 34.94 30.49 61.72
C VAL A 836 34.14 31.57 62.47
N ILE A 837 34.61 31.92 63.66
CA ILE A 837 34.09 33.01 64.49
C ILE A 837 34.65 34.33 63.94
N ILE A 838 33.77 35.27 63.57
CA ILE A 838 34.13 36.67 63.34
C ILE A 838 33.49 37.50 64.46
N GLU A 839 34.32 38.07 65.32
CA GLU A 839 33.91 39.00 66.39
C GLU A 839 33.39 40.32 65.81
N ARG A 840 32.26 40.79 66.35
CA ARG A 840 31.60 42.04 65.99
C ARG A 840 31.87 43.08 67.10
N PRO A 841 32.44 44.26 66.81
CA PRO A 841 32.58 45.31 67.81
C PRO A 841 31.24 46.01 68.13
N PRO A 842 31.07 46.52 69.38
CA PRO A 842 29.80 46.99 69.94
C PRO A 842 29.33 48.39 69.47
N PRO A 843 28.04 48.75 69.68
CA PRO A 843 27.36 49.84 68.98
C PRO A 843 27.49 51.21 69.67
N PRO A 844 27.45 52.32 68.92
CA PRO A 844 27.17 53.64 69.47
C PRO A 844 25.65 53.90 69.56
N VAL A 845 25.21 54.30 70.75
CA VAL A 845 23.90 54.93 71.02
C VAL A 845 24.03 56.44 70.74
N ILE A 846 23.04 57.07 70.09
CA ILE A 846 22.56 58.44 70.37
C ILE A 846 21.25 58.72 69.59
N SER A 847 20.44 59.56 70.22
CA SER A 847 19.01 59.85 70.13
C SER A 847 18.51 60.78 69.01
N VAL A 848 17.20 60.66 68.77
CA VAL A 848 16.26 61.36 67.86
C VAL A 848 16.23 62.90 68.03
N PRO A 849 16.05 63.66 66.94
CA PRO A 849 15.13 64.82 66.91
C PRO A 849 14.23 64.88 65.63
N PRO A 850 13.21 65.78 65.58
CA PRO A 850 11.85 65.52 65.06
C PRO A 850 11.58 65.85 63.58
N SER A 851 10.39 65.45 63.10
CA SER A 851 9.81 65.71 61.77
C SER A 851 9.65 67.20 61.41
N PRO A 852 9.89 67.54 60.13
CA PRO A 852 9.08 68.54 59.41
C PRO A 852 8.84 68.12 57.93
N PRO A 853 8.13 68.90 57.08
CA PRO A 853 6.72 68.75 56.74
C PRO A 853 6.43 68.25 55.29
N LEU A 854 5.18 67.83 55.08
CA LEU A 854 4.52 67.43 53.82
C LEU A 854 4.85 68.28 52.58
N THR A 855 4.97 67.63 51.42
CA THR A 855 4.32 68.10 50.17
C THR A 855 4.12 66.95 49.17
N ILE A 856 2.87 66.80 48.72
CA ILE A 856 2.38 65.81 47.74
C ILE A 856 2.51 66.40 46.32
N PRO A 857 2.96 65.64 45.32
CA PRO A 857 2.65 65.94 43.92
C PRO A 857 1.70 64.89 43.31
N PHE A 858 0.47 65.31 42.99
CA PHE A 858 -0.37 64.71 41.94
C PHE A 858 0.00 65.38 40.60
N PRO A 859 0.06 64.62 39.49
CA PRO A 859 -0.80 64.97 38.33
C PRO A 859 -1.13 63.75 37.43
N PRO A 860 -1.95 63.89 36.35
CA PRO A 860 -3.12 64.75 36.14
C PRO A 860 -4.38 63.92 35.75
N ILE A 861 -5.55 64.47 36.07
CA ILE A 861 -6.87 63.99 35.63
C ILE A 861 -7.17 64.62 34.26
N GLU A 862 -7.42 63.80 33.24
CA GLU A 862 -8.07 64.26 32.00
C GLU A 862 -9.59 64.03 32.11
N LEU A 863 -10.34 65.12 32.02
CA LEU A 863 -11.81 65.14 31.96
C LEU A 863 -12.28 64.96 30.49
N PRO A 864 -13.49 64.40 30.28
CA PRO A 864 -13.98 64.05 28.95
C PRO A 864 -14.38 65.30 28.14
N PRO A 865 -14.17 65.31 26.82
CA PRO A 865 -14.73 66.36 25.97
C PRO A 865 -16.25 66.23 25.85
N GLN A 866 -16.90 67.37 26.03
CA GLN A 866 -18.34 67.61 25.96
C GLN A 866 -18.91 67.45 24.55
N THR A 867 -20.15 66.99 24.51
CA THR A 867 -21.07 67.04 23.37
C THR A 867 -21.36 68.48 22.92
N PRO A 868 -21.40 68.77 21.61
CA PRO A 868 -22.07 69.95 21.07
C PRO A 868 -23.60 69.75 20.92
N PRO A 869 -24.42 70.82 21.00
CA PRO A 869 -25.89 70.81 20.93
C PRO A 869 -26.42 70.73 19.47
N PRO A 870 -27.74 70.55 19.25
CA PRO A 870 -28.29 69.81 18.10
C PRO A 870 -28.45 70.66 16.84
N GLU A 871 -28.17 70.05 15.69
CA GLU A 871 -28.57 70.58 14.39
C GLU A 871 -29.87 69.90 13.95
N VAL A 872 -30.95 70.66 13.95
CA VAL A 872 -32.23 70.30 13.34
C VAL A 872 -32.13 70.63 11.86
N VAL A 873 -32.09 69.63 10.99
CA VAL A 873 -32.34 69.81 9.56
C VAL A 873 -33.48 68.89 9.12
N ILE A 874 -34.40 69.52 8.41
CA ILE A 874 -35.74 69.08 8.01
C ILE A 874 -35.65 68.00 6.93
N LEU A 875 -36.51 66.99 7.06
CA LEU A 875 -36.75 65.89 6.11
C LEU A 875 -37.22 66.40 4.74
N PRO A 876 -36.82 65.75 3.63
CA PRO A 876 -37.69 65.51 2.49
C PRO A 876 -38.38 64.13 2.58
N ALA A 877 -39.59 64.08 2.07
CA ALA A 877 -40.56 62.98 2.11
C ALA A 877 -40.20 61.78 1.20
N PRO A 878 -40.89 60.62 1.32
CA PRO A 878 -40.34 59.29 1.06
C PRO A 878 -40.56 58.75 -0.36
N GLU A 879 -39.70 57.82 -0.78
CA GLU A 879 -39.95 56.85 -1.86
C GLU A 879 -40.06 55.41 -1.30
N PRO A 880 -40.84 54.53 -1.96
CA PRO A 880 -41.50 53.38 -1.33
C PRO A 880 -40.56 52.19 -1.03
N PRO A 881 -40.89 51.32 -0.06
CA PRO A 881 -40.02 50.22 0.34
C PRO A 881 -40.02 49.06 -0.68
N PRO A 882 -38.84 48.53 -1.07
CA PRO A 882 -38.72 47.17 -1.57
C PRO A 882 -38.91 46.16 -0.43
N PRO A 883 -39.34 44.93 -0.71
CA PRO A 883 -39.81 43.98 0.30
C PRO A 883 -38.71 43.64 1.31
N ALA A 884 -39.00 43.85 2.60
CA ALA A 884 -38.11 43.54 3.70
C ALA A 884 -37.91 42.02 3.82
N MET A 885 -36.73 41.53 3.44
CA MET A 885 -36.19 40.31 4.02
C MET A 885 -35.81 40.60 5.48
N PRO A 886 -36.29 39.82 6.46
CA PRO A 886 -35.98 40.05 7.86
C PRO A 886 -34.47 40.07 8.12
N GLY A 887 -33.98 40.99 8.95
CA GLY A 887 -32.54 41.17 9.23
C GLY A 887 -31.79 39.92 9.75
N TYR A 888 -32.50 38.89 10.22
CA TYR A 888 -31.89 37.61 10.56
C TYR A 888 -31.33 36.88 9.32
N PHE A 889 -31.83 37.14 8.11
CA PHE A 889 -31.28 36.54 6.89
C PHE A 889 -29.85 37.02 6.62
N TRP A 890 -29.55 38.31 6.83
CA TRP A 890 -28.18 38.83 6.71
C TRP A 890 -27.26 38.29 7.80
N ALA A 891 -27.77 38.06 9.01
CA ALA A 891 -27.00 37.41 10.07
C ALA A 891 -26.72 35.93 9.75
N ILE A 892 -27.66 35.21 9.14
CA ILE A 892 -27.49 33.82 8.69
C ILE A 892 -26.53 33.74 7.51
N ILE A 893 -26.62 34.65 6.54
CA ILE A 893 -25.70 34.71 5.40
C ILE A 893 -24.29 35.07 5.89
N ALA A 894 -24.15 36.04 6.79
CA ALA A 894 -22.85 36.41 7.37
C ALA A 894 -22.25 35.27 8.21
N ALA A 895 -23.05 34.60 9.04
CA ALA A 895 -22.61 33.43 9.80
C ALA A 895 -22.24 32.26 8.86
N GLY A 896 -23.03 32.03 7.80
CA GLY A 896 -22.76 31.04 6.77
C GLY A 896 -21.46 31.32 6.02
N VAL A 897 -21.21 32.56 5.62
CA VAL A 897 -19.96 32.98 4.96
C VAL A 897 -18.76 32.83 5.90
N ILE A 898 -18.90 33.18 7.19
CA ILE A 898 -17.83 32.97 8.18
C ILE A 898 -17.55 31.48 8.37
N ILE A 899 -18.58 30.63 8.48
CA ILE A 899 -18.40 29.18 8.61
C ILE A 899 -17.75 28.60 7.35
N VAL A 900 -18.22 28.97 6.16
CA VAL A 900 -17.64 28.53 4.88
C VAL A 900 -16.19 28.99 4.76
N LEU A 901 -15.86 30.25 5.08
CA LEU A 901 -14.48 30.74 5.08
C LEU A 901 -13.62 29.99 6.09
N THR A 902 -14.14 29.69 7.28
CA THR A 902 -13.40 28.96 8.31
C THR A 902 -13.16 27.50 7.89
N VAL A 903 -14.15 26.86 7.27
CA VAL A 903 -14.04 25.49 6.72
C VAL A 903 -13.10 25.46 5.51
N VAL A 904 -13.17 26.44 4.61
CA VAL A 904 -12.26 26.55 3.46
C VAL A 904 -10.83 26.79 3.92
N VAL A 905 -10.61 27.65 4.91
CA VAL A 905 -9.28 27.86 5.54
C VAL A 905 -8.80 26.57 6.20
N TYR A 906 -9.66 25.86 6.93
CA TYR A 906 -9.30 24.59 7.55
C TYR A 906 -8.95 23.49 6.52
N ILE A 907 -9.74 23.37 5.45
CA ILE A 907 -9.48 22.45 4.34
C ILE A 907 -8.14 22.81 3.66
N LEU A 908 -7.90 24.10 3.36
CA LEU A 908 -6.64 24.57 2.77
C LEU A 908 -5.43 24.30 3.67
N VAL A 909 -5.55 24.51 4.99
CA VAL A 909 -4.46 24.24 5.95
C VAL A 909 -4.14 22.75 5.99
N THR A 910 -5.16 21.89 6.08
CA THR A 910 -5.01 20.42 6.10
C THR A 910 -4.45 19.89 4.78
N PHE A 911 -4.87 20.46 3.65
CA PHE A 911 -4.40 20.06 2.32
C PHE A 911 -2.93 20.43 2.12
N ILE A 912 -2.51 21.62 2.56
CA ILE A 912 -1.10 22.02 2.44
C ILE A 912 -0.21 21.20 3.39
N ASP A 913 -0.63 20.85 4.60
CA ASP A 913 0.15 19.97 5.49
C ASP A 913 0.34 18.58 4.84
N ARG A 914 -0.73 18.00 4.28
CA ARG A 914 -0.68 16.73 3.53
C ARG A 914 0.21 16.84 2.29
N PHE A 915 0.14 17.95 1.55
CA PHE A 915 1.00 18.21 0.40
C PHE A 915 2.47 18.30 0.80
N LEU A 916 2.82 19.01 1.88
CA LEU A 916 4.21 19.13 2.34
C LEU A 916 4.79 17.79 2.79
N ILE A 917 3.99 16.97 3.48
CA ILE A 917 4.37 15.59 3.85
C ILE A 917 4.61 14.75 2.60
N LEU A 918 3.68 14.76 1.64
CA LEU A 918 3.81 14.04 0.37
C LEU A 918 5.04 14.52 -0.42
N TRP A 919 5.22 15.84 -0.51
CA TRP A 919 6.28 16.50 -1.26
C TRP A 919 7.66 16.12 -0.73
N LEU A 920 7.89 16.25 0.59
CA LEU A 920 9.15 15.86 1.21
C LEU A 920 9.41 14.35 1.08
N ARG A 921 8.38 13.51 1.31
CA ARG A 921 8.53 12.05 1.33
C ARG A 921 8.76 11.40 -0.04
N ARG A 922 8.21 11.95 -1.13
CA ARG A 922 8.22 11.26 -2.44
C ARG A 922 8.77 12.12 -3.60
N SER A 923 8.34 13.36 -3.69
CA SER A 923 8.51 14.16 -4.92
C SER A 923 9.78 15.00 -4.94
N ARG A 924 10.19 15.56 -3.80
CA ARG A 924 11.34 16.49 -3.68
C ARG A 924 12.66 15.89 -4.16
N TYR A 925 13.04 14.70 -3.69
CA TYR A 925 14.32 14.07 -4.05
C TYR A 925 14.33 13.47 -5.47
N ARG A 926 13.17 13.04 -5.98
CA ARG A 926 13.03 12.61 -7.38
C ARG A 926 13.22 13.80 -8.33
N TRP A 927 12.59 14.92 -8.01
CA TRP A 927 12.77 16.18 -8.71
C TRP A 927 14.23 16.68 -8.65
N SER A 928 14.87 16.62 -7.47
CA SER A 928 16.29 16.95 -7.32
C SER A 928 17.21 16.04 -8.15
N ARG A 929 17.04 14.71 -8.10
CA ARG A 929 17.84 13.76 -8.92
C ARG A 929 17.67 14.00 -10.41
N TRP A 930 16.44 14.22 -10.87
CA TRP A 930 16.17 14.54 -12.27
C TRP A 930 16.85 15.85 -12.69
N ARG A 931 16.72 16.90 -11.86
CA ARG A 931 17.36 18.21 -12.11
C ARG A 931 18.88 18.11 -12.13
N ARG A 932 19.50 17.39 -11.18
CA ARG A 932 20.95 17.11 -11.15
C ARG A 932 21.40 16.47 -12.46
N LYS A 933 20.71 15.42 -12.90
CA LYS A 933 21.01 14.69 -14.14
C LYS A 933 20.84 15.56 -15.40
N ARG A 934 19.80 16.39 -15.47
CA ARG A 934 19.47 17.20 -16.65
C ARG A 934 20.23 18.51 -16.77
N PHE A 935 20.49 19.20 -15.66
CA PHE A 935 21.01 20.57 -15.67
C PHE A 935 22.41 20.71 -15.05
N GLU A 936 22.86 19.75 -14.23
CA GLU A 936 24.09 19.87 -13.44
C GLU A 936 25.20 18.87 -13.82
N ALA A 937 24.89 17.82 -14.59
CA ALA A 937 25.85 16.78 -15.02
C ALA A 937 27.13 17.32 -15.74
N LYS A 938 27.08 18.54 -16.29
CA LYS A 938 28.24 19.20 -16.91
C LYS A 938 29.26 19.78 -15.90
N TYR A 939 28.88 19.90 -14.63
CA TYR A 939 29.70 20.57 -13.61
C TYR A 939 30.45 19.64 -12.66
N GLU A 940 30.10 18.34 -12.63
CA GLU A 940 30.62 17.25 -11.78
C GLU A 940 32.16 17.06 -11.80
N LYS A 941 32.88 17.80 -12.66
CA LYS A 941 34.31 17.64 -12.93
C LYS A 941 35.22 18.75 -12.35
N GLN A 942 34.69 19.73 -11.61
CA GLN A 942 35.53 20.77 -11.00
C GLN A 942 35.98 20.38 -9.58
N PRO A 943 37.28 20.44 -9.26
CA PRO A 943 37.78 20.06 -7.93
C PRO A 943 37.38 21.11 -6.86
N LEU A 944 36.90 20.63 -5.72
CA LEU A 944 36.63 21.44 -4.53
C LEU A 944 37.94 21.83 -3.82
N PRO A 945 38.00 22.98 -3.11
CA PRO A 945 39.16 23.34 -2.31
C PRO A 945 39.32 22.35 -1.15
N ALA A 946 40.55 21.87 -0.92
CA ALA A 946 40.85 21.03 0.24
C ALA A 946 40.79 21.88 1.52
N ALA A 947 40.04 21.40 2.51
CA ALA A 947 40.00 21.97 3.84
C ALA A 947 40.73 21.05 4.82
N ASP A 948 41.56 21.62 5.70
CA ASP A 948 42.32 20.90 6.72
C ASP A 948 41.70 21.04 8.13
N SER A 949 40.62 21.80 8.28
CA SER A 949 39.91 22.01 9.56
C SER A 949 38.45 22.45 9.35
N LEU A 950 37.60 22.27 10.39
CA LEU A 950 36.23 22.78 10.39
C LEU A 950 36.17 24.31 10.23
N GLU A 951 37.12 25.04 10.80
CA GLU A 951 37.24 26.49 10.67
C GLU A 951 37.48 26.90 9.22
N GLN A 952 38.32 26.16 8.48
CA GLN A 952 38.54 26.41 7.05
C GLN A 952 37.30 26.07 6.22
N ILE A 953 36.56 25.00 6.56
CA ILE A 953 35.28 24.71 5.91
C ILE A 953 34.30 25.86 6.13
N GLU A 954 34.19 26.37 7.36
CA GLU A 954 33.34 27.52 7.69
C GLU A 954 33.75 28.78 6.89
N ASP A 955 35.05 29.06 6.78
CA ASP A 955 35.58 30.19 6.03
C ASP A 955 35.39 30.05 4.51
N PHE A 956 35.43 28.82 3.98
CA PHE A 956 35.06 28.52 2.59
C PHE A 956 33.58 28.79 2.33
N LEU A 957 32.70 28.38 3.25
CA LEU A 957 31.26 28.63 3.12
C LEU A 957 30.92 30.13 3.24
N LYS A 958 31.64 30.90 4.09
CA LYS A 958 31.44 32.37 4.25
C LYS A 958 31.77 33.19 3.00
N GLN A 959 32.66 32.69 2.15
CA GLN A 959 33.03 33.36 0.91
C GLN A 959 31.93 33.27 -0.17
N VAL A 960 30.89 32.47 0.06
CA VAL A 960 29.78 32.30 -0.88
C VAL A 960 28.73 33.39 -0.65
N THR A 961 28.68 34.40 -1.53
CA THR A 961 27.65 35.45 -1.54
C THR A 961 26.42 35.05 -2.36
N TRP A 962 25.24 35.11 -1.74
CA TRP A 962 23.94 34.80 -2.34
C TRP A 962 22.99 36.02 -2.28
N THR A 963 22.11 36.19 -3.27
CA THR A 963 21.06 37.24 -3.28
C THR A 963 19.72 36.66 -3.73
N MET A 964 18.70 36.87 -2.90
CA MET A 964 17.33 36.35 -3.02
C MET A 964 16.53 37.11 -4.08
N ASP A 965 15.91 36.44 -5.07
CA ASP A 965 14.81 37.03 -5.87
C ASP A 965 14.10 36.02 -6.81
N GLY A 966 12.85 35.67 -6.51
CA GLY A 966 11.93 34.98 -7.42
C GLY A 966 10.59 34.53 -6.76
N PRO A 967 9.45 34.51 -7.47
CA PRO A 967 8.12 34.23 -6.89
C PRO A 967 7.82 32.74 -6.63
N LEU A 968 8.72 31.80 -6.98
CA LEU A 968 8.51 30.34 -6.87
C LEU A 968 9.44 29.64 -5.86
N HIS A 969 10.08 30.40 -4.97
CA HIS A 969 11.10 29.94 -4.02
C HIS A 969 10.66 28.87 -2.99
N LEU A 970 9.38 28.52 -2.91
CA LEU A 970 8.90 27.57 -1.90
C LEU A 970 9.30 26.11 -2.16
N PHE A 971 9.81 25.77 -3.36
CA PHE A 971 9.98 24.36 -3.77
C PHE A 971 11.29 24.05 -4.48
N ASP A 972 12.32 24.90 -4.34
CA ASP A 972 13.60 24.66 -5.01
C ASP A 972 14.40 23.50 -4.40
N ALA A 973 15.22 22.89 -5.25
CA ALA A 973 15.71 21.54 -5.15
C ALA A 973 17.22 21.52 -4.95
N ILE A 974 17.68 20.74 -3.97
CA ILE A 974 19.07 20.38 -3.68
C ILE A 974 19.96 20.38 -4.94
N SER A 975 20.67 21.50 -5.17
CA SER A 975 21.54 21.72 -6.32
C SER A 975 22.99 21.83 -5.87
N TYR A 976 23.92 21.21 -6.60
CA TYR A 976 25.35 21.33 -6.30
C TYR A 976 25.86 22.71 -6.77
N PRO A 977 26.53 23.53 -5.95
CA PRO A 977 27.17 24.75 -6.42
C PRO A 977 28.55 24.41 -7.01
N GLN A 978 28.61 23.94 -8.25
CA GLN A 978 29.91 23.59 -8.90
C GLN A 978 30.37 24.58 -9.97
N THR A 979 29.65 25.68 -10.14
CA THR A 979 30.11 26.95 -10.75
C THR A 979 29.32 28.02 -9.99
N VAL A 980 29.86 28.88 -9.14
CA VAL A 980 30.95 29.83 -9.37
C VAL A 980 31.37 30.33 -7.97
N TRP A 981 32.66 30.48 -7.67
CA TRP A 981 33.14 31.37 -6.59
C TRP A 981 32.96 32.87 -6.94
N ALA A 982 31.89 33.17 -7.69
CA ALA A 982 31.41 34.49 -8.08
C ALA A 982 29.99 34.33 -8.68
N LYS A 983 28.98 34.38 -7.80
CA LYS A 983 27.53 34.44 -8.09
C LYS A 983 26.87 33.15 -8.61
N LYS A 984 26.27 32.40 -7.68
CA LYS A 984 25.10 31.53 -7.91
C LYS A 984 23.92 32.09 -7.10
N LYS A 985 22.68 31.82 -7.52
CA LYS A 985 21.43 32.38 -6.98
C LYS A 985 20.64 31.25 -6.26
N ASP A 986 20.56 31.35 -4.93
CA ASP A 986 19.88 30.58 -3.85
C ASP A 986 20.01 29.04 -3.70
N ASP A 987 20.27 28.55 -2.48
CA ASP A 987 19.33 27.91 -1.52
C ASP A 987 20.08 27.29 -0.28
N CYS A 988 19.39 27.07 0.86
CA CYS A 988 19.98 26.45 2.07
C CYS A 988 20.42 24.99 1.82
N ASP A 989 19.72 24.32 0.90
CA ASP A 989 20.05 22.99 0.42
C ASP A 989 21.46 22.92 -0.22
N GLY A 990 21.81 23.92 -1.04
CA GLY A 990 23.11 24.02 -1.69
C GLY A 990 24.26 24.23 -0.70
N PHE A 991 24.03 24.98 0.39
CA PHE A 991 24.99 25.08 1.48
C PHE A 991 25.21 23.74 2.18
N ALA A 992 24.12 23.02 2.49
CA ALA A 992 24.20 21.75 3.19
C ALA A 992 24.94 20.68 2.37
N VAL A 993 24.70 20.61 1.05
CA VAL A 993 25.44 19.71 0.15
C VAL A 993 26.92 20.08 0.04
N LEU A 994 27.22 21.36 -0.10
CA LEU A 994 28.62 21.82 -0.19
C LEU A 994 29.38 21.53 1.11
N ALA A 995 28.74 21.75 2.26
CA ALA A 995 29.30 21.42 3.57
C ALA A 995 29.56 19.92 3.70
N ALA A 996 28.61 19.07 3.28
CA ALA A 996 28.78 17.61 3.30
C ALA A 996 29.97 17.15 2.44
N ALA A 997 30.12 17.72 1.24
CA ALA A 997 31.23 17.39 0.34
C ALA A 997 32.60 17.80 0.93
N LEU A 998 32.69 18.99 1.52
CA LEU A 998 33.91 19.47 2.18
C LEU A 998 34.26 18.64 3.42
N LEU A 999 33.26 18.22 4.20
CA LEU A 999 33.43 17.33 5.34
C LEU A 999 33.93 15.95 4.93
N HIS A 1000 33.36 15.38 3.86
CA HIS A 1000 33.78 14.09 3.33
C HIS A 1000 35.22 14.13 2.80
N GLN A 1001 35.64 15.25 2.18
CA GLN A 1001 37.01 15.45 1.72
C GLN A 1001 38.01 15.62 2.88
N TRP A 1002 37.62 16.34 3.94
CA TRP A 1002 38.48 16.60 5.10
C TRP A 1002 38.63 15.37 6.00
N GLN A 1003 37.51 14.76 6.41
CA GLN A 1003 37.49 13.58 7.27
C GLN A 1003 36.29 12.69 6.93
N PRO A 1004 36.48 11.62 6.13
CA PRO A 1004 35.39 10.75 5.68
C PRO A 1004 34.57 10.10 6.80
N GLU A 1005 35.18 9.88 7.97
CA GLU A 1005 34.55 9.26 9.15
C GLU A 1005 33.47 10.16 9.81
N THR A 1006 33.33 11.42 9.37
CA THR A 1006 32.33 12.36 9.91
C THR A 1006 30.90 12.02 9.51
N ASN A 1007 30.69 11.17 8.49
CA ASN A 1007 29.37 10.71 8.02
C ASN A 1007 28.32 11.84 7.92
N PRO A 1008 28.53 12.83 7.04
CA PRO A 1008 27.63 13.96 6.92
C PRO A 1008 26.26 13.53 6.37
N VAL A 1009 25.18 14.09 6.93
CA VAL A 1009 23.80 13.90 6.49
C VAL A 1009 23.10 15.24 6.29
N LEU A 1010 22.10 15.27 5.42
CA LEU A 1010 21.23 16.43 5.22
C LEU A 1010 19.99 16.28 6.11
N ILE A 1011 19.63 17.33 6.85
CA ILE A 1011 18.40 17.36 7.64
C ILE A 1011 17.51 18.46 7.08
N THR A 1012 16.35 18.10 6.53
CA THR A 1012 15.37 19.08 6.03
C THR A 1012 14.17 19.17 6.96
N ALA A 1013 13.89 20.35 7.51
CA ALA A 1013 12.69 20.58 8.32
C ALA A 1013 11.66 21.42 7.55
N MET A 1014 10.45 20.88 7.35
CA MET A 1014 9.32 21.59 6.73
C MET A 1014 8.50 22.33 7.80
N LEU A 1015 8.48 23.66 7.75
CA LEU A 1015 7.92 24.51 8.81
C LEU A 1015 6.70 25.32 8.33
N ARG A 1016 5.89 25.83 9.28
CA ARG A 1016 4.83 26.81 9.03
C ARG A 1016 5.19 28.19 9.59
N PRO A 1017 5.11 29.27 8.78
CA PRO A 1017 4.88 29.29 7.33
C PRO A 1017 6.03 28.65 6.53
N VAL A 1018 5.71 28.07 5.35
CA VAL A 1018 6.64 27.23 4.53
C VAL A 1018 7.95 27.94 4.17
N ARG A 1019 7.95 29.27 4.03
CA ARG A 1019 9.17 30.06 3.83
C ARG A 1019 10.21 29.94 4.95
N LYS A 1020 9.86 29.31 6.08
CA LYS A 1020 10.79 29.03 7.18
C LYS A 1020 11.40 27.63 7.10
N SER A 1021 10.93 26.77 6.20
CA SER A 1021 11.54 25.46 5.98
C SER A 1021 13.02 25.62 5.65
N HIS A 1022 13.85 24.74 6.20
CA HIS A 1022 15.30 24.92 6.17
C HIS A 1022 16.01 23.57 6.14
N THR A 1023 17.15 23.53 5.45
CA THR A 1023 17.99 22.34 5.33
C THR A 1023 19.38 22.64 5.89
N VAL A 1024 19.91 21.71 6.69
CA VAL A 1024 21.23 21.81 7.31
C VAL A 1024 22.06 20.56 7.07
N CYS A 1025 23.38 20.66 7.18
CA CYS A 1025 24.28 19.50 7.11
C CYS A 1025 24.76 19.12 8.52
N ALA A 1026 24.32 17.98 9.03
CA ALA A 1026 24.76 17.43 10.31
C ALA A 1026 25.84 16.38 10.10
N PHE A 1027 26.75 16.24 11.06
CA PHE A 1027 27.84 15.27 10.99
C PHE A 1027 28.29 14.87 12.39
N ASN A 1028 28.89 13.68 12.50
CA ASN A 1028 29.36 13.12 13.75
C ASN A 1028 30.79 13.61 14.07
N VAL A 1029 31.00 14.02 15.32
CA VAL A 1029 32.31 14.38 15.86
C VAL A 1029 32.68 13.40 16.96
N PRO A 1030 33.75 12.60 16.78
CA PRO A 1030 34.18 11.62 17.77
C PRO A 1030 34.35 12.24 19.17
N GLY A 1031 33.62 11.72 20.15
CA GLY A 1031 33.66 12.17 21.55
C GLY A 1031 32.86 13.45 21.88
N ALA A 1032 32.29 14.14 20.90
CA ALA A 1032 31.52 15.38 21.10
C ALA A 1032 30.03 15.27 20.69
N GLY A 1033 29.66 14.25 19.92
CA GLY A 1033 28.28 14.02 19.43
C GLY A 1033 28.06 14.62 18.05
N LEU A 1034 26.83 15.05 17.76
CA LEU A 1034 26.49 15.64 16.46
C LEU A 1034 26.72 17.15 16.47
N TRP A 1035 27.37 17.68 15.43
CA TRP A 1035 27.42 19.11 15.08
C TRP A 1035 26.78 19.33 13.71
N PHE A 1036 26.46 20.58 13.37
CA PHE A 1036 25.90 20.87 12.05
C PHE A 1036 26.30 22.24 11.50
N PHE A 1037 26.30 22.36 10.18
CA PHE A 1037 26.39 23.62 9.46
C PHE A 1037 25.00 24.15 9.14
N ASP A 1038 24.71 25.35 9.66
CA ASP A 1038 23.55 26.16 9.31
C ASP A 1038 23.99 27.23 8.31
N ASN A 1039 23.77 26.95 7.03
CA ASN A 1039 24.38 27.66 5.92
C ASN A 1039 25.91 27.70 6.07
N TYR A 1040 26.51 28.88 6.24
CA TYR A 1040 27.94 29.06 6.46
C TYR A 1040 28.37 29.01 7.93
N THR A 1041 27.43 28.89 8.87
CA THR A 1041 27.74 28.96 10.32
C THR A 1041 27.84 27.57 10.92
N LEU A 1042 28.99 27.26 11.53
CA LEU A 1042 29.18 26.02 12.28
C LEU A 1042 28.51 26.11 13.66
N ARG A 1043 27.58 25.19 13.95
CA ARG A 1043 26.89 25.07 15.24
C ARG A 1043 27.52 23.96 16.06
N ARG A 1044 28.19 24.36 17.16
CA ARG A 1044 28.81 23.45 18.12
C ARG A 1044 27.88 23.28 19.32
N GLY A 1045 27.35 22.07 19.51
CA GLY A 1045 26.41 21.74 20.59
C GLY A 1045 26.58 20.30 21.07
N ARG A 1046 25.82 19.91 22.11
CA ARG A 1046 25.71 18.53 22.59
C ARG A 1046 24.43 17.88 22.05
N TYR A 1047 24.27 17.87 20.73
CA TYR A 1047 23.12 17.22 20.08
C TYR A 1047 23.34 15.70 20.12
N ARG A 1048 22.37 14.96 20.65
CA ARG A 1048 22.44 13.50 20.80
C ARG A 1048 21.72 12.78 19.65
N ALA A 1049 20.74 13.42 19.03
CA ALA A 1049 19.98 12.90 17.90
C ALA A 1049 19.73 13.99 16.84
N TYR A 1050 19.40 13.55 15.61
CA TYR A 1050 18.99 14.46 14.53
C TYR A 1050 17.71 15.25 14.88
N ALA A 1051 16.86 14.70 15.74
CA ALA A 1051 15.69 15.40 16.27
C ALA A 1051 16.06 16.67 17.06
N ASP A 1052 17.19 16.67 17.77
CA ASP A 1052 17.65 17.85 18.52
C ASP A 1052 18.06 18.97 17.54
N ILE A 1053 18.65 18.60 16.40
CA ILE A 1053 19.04 19.53 15.33
C ILE A 1053 17.79 20.05 14.61
N ALA A 1054 16.82 19.18 14.29
CA ALA A 1054 15.55 19.58 13.71
C ALA A 1054 14.77 20.53 14.63
N ALA A 1055 14.80 20.32 15.94
CA ALA A 1055 14.21 21.20 16.94
C ALA A 1055 14.94 22.55 17.03
N GLU A 1056 16.27 22.57 16.93
CA GLU A 1056 17.05 23.81 16.86
C GLU A 1056 16.71 24.61 15.59
N VAL A 1057 16.63 23.95 14.43
CA VAL A 1057 16.26 24.55 13.14
C VAL A 1057 14.81 25.05 13.15
N GLN A 1058 13.90 24.33 13.81
CA GLN A 1058 12.50 24.73 13.99
C GLN A 1058 12.36 26.09 14.68
N GLY A 1059 13.13 26.32 15.74
CA GLY A 1059 12.97 27.47 16.63
C GLY A 1059 11.54 27.60 17.16
N LYS A 1060 10.86 28.73 16.86
CA LYS A 1060 9.46 29.00 17.27
C LYS A 1060 8.41 28.64 16.21
N ALA A 1061 8.81 28.09 15.06
CA ALA A 1061 7.86 27.72 14.00
C ALA A 1061 7.19 26.37 14.31
N ARG A 1062 6.05 26.08 13.67
CA ARG A 1062 5.42 24.75 13.74
C ARG A 1062 6.06 23.85 12.70
N VAL A 1063 6.58 22.69 13.10
CA VAL A 1063 7.06 21.65 12.18
C VAL A 1063 5.86 20.89 11.62
N VAL A 1064 5.91 20.57 10.34
CA VAL A 1064 4.95 19.68 9.67
C VAL A 1064 5.55 18.28 9.57
N CYS A 1065 6.76 18.18 9.01
CA CYS A 1065 7.57 16.98 8.93
C CYS A 1065 9.04 17.36 8.78
N TRP A 1066 9.94 16.42 9.03
CA TRP A 1066 11.36 16.57 8.75
C TRP A 1066 11.97 15.22 8.39
N ASP A 1067 13.11 15.24 7.71
CA ASP A 1067 13.81 14.05 7.29
C ASP A 1067 15.32 14.16 7.46
N VAL A 1068 15.97 13.00 7.37
CA VAL A 1068 17.43 12.85 7.32
C VAL A 1068 17.76 12.10 6.05
N VAL A 1069 18.69 12.62 5.26
CA VAL A 1069 18.98 12.13 3.92
C VAL A 1069 20.49 12.02 3.71
N ASP A 1070 20.91 10.95 3.05
CA ASP A 1070 22.28 10.79 2.60
C ASP A 1070 22.60 11.80 1.46
N PRO A 1071 23.67 12.62 1.59
CA PRO A 1071 23.92 13.74 0.68
C PRO A 1071 24.27 13.31 -0.76
N ASP A 1072 24.81 12.11 -0.93
CA ASP A 1072 25.30 11.58 -2.21
C ASP A 1072 24.18 10.88 -2.97
N THR A 1073 23.51 9.94 -2.32
CA THR A 1073 22.44 9.11 -2.90
C THR A 1073 21.08 9.82 -2.91
N LEU A 1074 20.91 10.83 -2.04
CA LEU A 1074 19.63 11.44 -1.70
C LEU A 1074 18.59 10.41 -1.22
N GLN A 1075 19.06 9.31 -0.63
CA GLN A 1075 18.20 8.32 0.00
C GLN A 1075 17.82 8.79 1.40
N THR A 1076 16.52 8.77 1.69
CA THR A 1076 16.01 9.09 3.03
C THR A 1076 16.42 8.01 4.02
N LEU A 1077 17.15 8.42 5.05
CA LEU A 1077 17.59 7.60 6.18
C LEU A 1077 16.52 7.57 7.28
N GLU A 1078 15.93 8.74 7.58
CA GLU A 1078 14.85 8.87 8.55
C GLU A 1078 13.79 9.86 8.04
N PHE A 1079 12.52 9.63 8.38
CA PHE A 1079 11.43 10.55 8.08
C PHE A 1079 10.47 10.62 9.26
N HIS A 1080 10.16 11.83 9.70
CA HIS A 1080 9.37 12.08 10.90
C HIS A 1080 8.25 13.07 10.59
N ILE A 1081 7.02 12.73 10.99
CA ILE A 1081 5.86 13.64 10.93
C ILE A 1081 5.69 14.23 12.32
N ALA A 1082 5.56 15.55 12.42
CA ALA A 1082 5.29 16.19 13.70
C ALA A 1082 3.89 15.76 14.18
N SER A 1083 3.82 15.12 15.35
CA SER A 1083 2.56 14.81 16.02
C SER A 1083 1.80 16.13 16.27
N GLN A 1084 0.53 16.19 15.86
CA GLN A 1084 -0.31 17.39 16.06
C GLN A 1084 -0.59 17.68 17.54
#